data_AF-A0A8J4GX51-F1
#
_entry.id   AF-A0A8J4GX51-F1
#
_cell.length_a   1.000
_cell.length_b   1.000
_cell.length_c   1.000
_cell.angle_alpha   90.00
_cell.angle_beta   90.00
_cell.angle_gamma   90.00
#
_symmetry.space_group_name_H-M   'P 1'
#
loop_
_entity.id
_entity.type
_entity.pdbx_description
1 polymer ?
#
loop_
_entity_poly.entity_id
_entity_poly.type
_entity_poly.pdbx_seq_one_letter_code
_entity_poly.pdbx_strand_id
1 'polypeptide(L)'
;MAPKGGTSKRKGSAAVPSAPTPLSLYKRGLSAVRSWTPLDSARADAEALSALAACGQQLQAKMGLALPRLQQQPPILSATATTANAPPAAAGVPSGQDVGMGSGNGSSRHDDHQHHHQHHHDVGGEKRLFLGEESGQKPSDPARECDDRAPGRVNEISRSGGGGGGGNTRQHCQPDSLLDVWVALEALAPGMAFYSAIVRHSLDLDLEDWQDEPGFLLASCHLEIGKLLGRMFPRQEVAEQRHLEAALTLFPDFVAAGLALGQALMARADHPDQLVEAERRLKAALATAEALASGSGKDAADDGLLLDANAACRREWEAGAAVRRSLAMLLCQEGRDQEAVPHLRALDFTHRLARQVLHYPLDPLLASRGDPAVVVAAAAVAGDVDGAMETAAPTTSSSALAEYPRFVRAVDGALPPALLHVLRTALAPGARFWTEHGYGRVGYFSYMHELGSPCLSAVHQAAVLLHRLIVTRFPAAAEARFAEWWAHCRRHPSGHQLHFDSDDEGVGGVRNPIVSGVIYLTGGIGGPTLVTPQLLGGPLAPHGWLVHTRENRLGMFDSTVLHGVIPGRGPSPRPGEYRITLMIAFWRDIQSRPRDDGLPGPSQPFPAPGSPAASRYSWMADLPPHPDGPDGWGTTNPRDAVPMAIDRVWERLDGGAAQPGAVEYDACFQGF
;
A
#
# COMPACT_ATOMS: atom_id res chain seq x y z
N MET A 1 -5.12 77.73 7.22
CA MET A 1 -4.62 76.33 7.10
C MET A 1 -4.24 75.86 8.49
N ALA A 2 -4.93 74.86 9.04
CA ALA A 2 -4.65 74.30 10.37
C ALA A 2 -3.83 73.00 10.24
N PRO A 3 -2.93 72.66 11.17
CA PRO A 3 -2.06 71.49 11.04
C PRO A 3 -2.83 70.20 11.34
N LYS A 4 -2.66 69.19 10.49
CA LYS A 4 -3.18 67.83 10.70
C LYS A 4 -2.47 67.20 11.91
N GLY A 5 -3.22 66.91 12.97
CA GLY A 5 -2.75 66.16 14.13
C GLY A 5 -2.42 64.72 13.76
N GLY A 6 -1.18 64.29 14.03
CA GLY A 6 -0.75 62.91 13.90
C GLY A 6 -1.28 62.06 15.05
N THR A 7 -2.08 61.04 14.74
CA THR A 7 -2.51 60.03 15.70
C THR A 7 -1.38 59.03 15.95
N SER A 8 -0.79 59.10 17.13
CA SER A 8 0.18 58.13 17.64
C SER A 8 -0.48 56.75 17.77
N LYS A 9 -0.12 55.80 16.90
CA LYS A 9 -0.52 54.39 17.01
C LYS A 9 0.12 53.82 18.29
N ARG A 10 -0.68 53.72 19.37
CA ARG A 10 -0.31 52.95 20.56
C ARG A 10 0.02 51.51 20.14
N LYS A 11 1.23 51.06 20.47
CA LYS A 11 1.68 49.66 20.40
C LYS A 11 0.73 48.84 21.28
N GLY A 12 -0.23 48.14 20.66
CA GLY A 12 -1.22 47.32 21.35
C GLY A 12 -0.53 46.22 22.16
N SER A 13 -1.00 46.01 23.38
CA SER A 13 -0.66 44.85 24.22
C SER A 13 -0.83 43.56 23.42
N ALA A 14 0.18 42.67 23.47
CA ALA A 14 0.10 41.36 22.84
C ALA A 14 -1.19 40.66 23.28
N ALA A 15 -2.11 40.42 22.35
CA ALA A 15 -3.36 39.72 22.63
C ALA A 15 -3.03 38.32 23.16
N VAL A 16 -3.70 37.91 24.23
CA VAL A 16 -3.60 36.54 24.75
C VAL A 16 -4.00 35.59 23.60
N PRO A 17 -3.18 34.61 23.24
CA PRO A 17 -3.51 33.68 22.17
C PRO A 17 -4.82 32.97 22.49
N SER A 18 -5.81 33.09 21.60
CA SER A 18 -7.08 32.39 21.71
C SER A 18 -6.86 30.88 21.71
N ALA A 19 -7.65 30.12 22.48
CA ALA A 19 -7.64 28.67 22.43
C ALA A 19 -7.89 28.18 20.98
N PRO A 20 -7.22 27.10 20.54
CA PRO A 20 -7.39 26.59 19.19
C PRO A 20 -8.81 26.05 18.99
N THR A 21 -9.44 26.43 17.87
CA THR A 21 -10.76 25.92 17.46
C THR A 21 -10.64 24.49 16.91
N PRO A 22 -11.72 23.70 16.89
CA PRO A 22 -11.73 22.39 16.25
C PRO A 22 -11.22 22.40 14.81
N LEU A 23 -11.69 23.33 13.98
CA LEU A 23 -11.22 23.45 12.59
C LEU A 23 -9.71 23.73 12.51
N SER A 24 -9.18 24.59 13.38
CA SER A 24 -7.73 24.86 13.40
C SER A 24 -6.92 23.63 13.79
N LEU A 25 -7.43 22.79 14.70
CA LEU A 25 -6.82 21.53 15.08
C LEU A 25 -6.88 20.50 13.94
N TYR A 26 -8.02 20.38 13.26
CA TYR A 26 -8.16 19.52 12.08
C TYR A 26 -7.19 19.92 10.97
N LYS A 27 -7.16 21.21 10.62
CA LYS A 27 -6.22 21.77 9.62
C LYS A 27 -4.76 21.54 10.02
N ARG A 28 -4.43 21.69 11.31
CA ARG A 28 -3.09 21.37 11.84
C ARG A 28 -2.77 19.89 11.66
N GLY A 29 -3.71 18.99 11.96
CA GLY A 29 -3.56 17.56 11.74
C GLY A 29 -3.27 17.24 10.27
N LEU A 30 -4.10 17.75 9.35
CA LEU A 30 -3.88 17.58 7.91
C LEU A 30 -2.55 18.20 7.43
N SER A 31 -2.18 19.36 7.97
CA SER A 31 -0.90 20.00 7.65
C SER A 31 0.27 19.12 8.08
N ALA A 32 0.21 18.51 9.27
CA ALA A 32 1.24 17.60 9.74
C ALA A 32 1.36 16.36 8.84
N VAL A 33 0.24 15.82 8.36
CA VAL A 33 0.23 14.72 7.37
C VAL A 33 0.88 15.16 6.05
N ARG A 34 0.59 16.38 5.57
CA ARG A 34 1.13 16.91 4.30
C ARG A 34 2.60 17.32 4.40
N SER A 35 3.05 17.81 5.55
CA SER A 35 4.44 18.20 5.80
C SER A 35 5.31 17.02 6.26
N TRP A 36 4.76 15.81 6.21
CA TRP A 36 5.47 14.60 6.62
C TRP A 36 6.73 14.42 5.76
N THR A 37 7.83 14.05 6.42
CA THR A 37 9.06 13.60 5.77
C THR A 37 9.56 12.35 6.48
N PRO A 38 10.40 11.51 5.84
CA PRO A 38 11.02 10.36 6.51
C PRO A 38 11.70 10.72 7.83
N LEU A 39 12.39 11.88 7.86
CA LEU A 39 13.17 12.35 9.00
C LEU A 39 12.31 12.77 10.19
N ASP A 40 11.12 13.31 9.91
CA ASP A 40 10.18 13.79 10.92
C ASP A 40 8.95 12.90 11.05
N SER A 41 8.99 11.70 10.47
CA SER A 41 7.81 10.87 10.21
C SER A 41 7.04 10.54 11.48
N ALA A 42 7.73 10.01 12.50
CA ALA A 42 7.14 9.69 13.80
C ALA A 42 6.58 10.94 14.50
N ARG A 43 7.27 12.08 14.40
CA ARG A 43 6.84 13.36 14.99
C ARG A 43 5.59 13.89 14.29
N ALA A 44 5.58 13.88 12.95
CA ALA A 44 4.48 14.35 12.13
C ALA A 44 3.23 13.47 12.33
N ASP A 45 3.40 12.15 12.44
CA ASP A 45 2.30 11.23 12.73
C ASP A 45 1.76 11.44 14.16
N ALA A 46 2.64 11.58 15.17
CA ALA A 46 2.23 11.89 16.53
C ALA A 46 1.50 13.25 16.61
N GLU A 47 2.00 14.29 15.93
CA GLU A 47 1.36 15.60 15.85
C GLU A 47 0.01 15.53 15.14
N ALA A 48 -0.08 14.82 14.01
CA ALA A 48 -1.32 14.63 13.27
C ALA A 48 -2.37 13.94 14.13
N LEU A 49 -2.03 12.81 14.75
CA LEU A 49 -2.94 12.07 15.61
C LEU A 49 -3.33 12.88 16.85
N SER A 50 -2.37 13.57 17.50
CA SER A 50 -2.65 14.46 18.63
C SER A 50 -3.66 15.55 18.28
N ALA A 51 -3.43 16.24 17.15
CA ALA A 51 -4.28 17.34 16.71
C ALA A 51 -5.68 16.85 16.30
N LEU A 52 -5.77 15.73 15.58
CA LEU A 52 -7.05 15.11 15.20
C LEU A 52 -7.82 14.58 16.42
N ALA A 53 -7.14 13.97 17.39
CA ALA A 53 -7.76 13.50 18.63
C ALA A 53 -8.30 14.67 19.46
N ALA A 54 -7.52 15.75 19.63
CA ALA A 54 -7.95 16.95 20.32
C ALA A 54 -9.14 17.63 19.60
N CYS A 55 -9.12 17.66 18.26
CA CYS A 55 -10.25 18.12 17.46
C CYS A 55 -11.52 17.30 17.77
N GLY A 56 -11.40 15.97 17.71
CA GLY A 56 -12.50 15.06 17.99
C GLY A 56 -13.09 15.23 19.39
N GLN A 57 -12.24 15.37 20.41
CA GLN A 57 -12.65 15.60 21.79
C GLN A 57 -13.42 16.93 21.96
N GLN A 58 -12.94 18.01 21.33
CA GLN A 58 -13.65 19.30 21.37
C GLN A 58 -15.02 19.24 20.67
N LEU A 59 -15.12 18.53 19.54
CA LEU A 59 -16.38 18.35 18.83
C LEU A 59 -17.36 17.49 19.62
N GLN A 60 -16.90 16.37 20.20
CA GLN A 60 -17.71 15.54 21.09
C GLN A 60 -18.24 16.33 22.30
N ALA A 61 -17.39 17.16 22.92
CA ALA A 61 -17.83 18.03 24.02
C ALA A 61 -18.88 19.05 23.56
N LYS A 62 -18.69 19.69 22.40
CA LYS A 62 -19.65 20.64 21.82
C LYS A 62 -21.00 19.99 21.49
N MET A 63 -20.99 18.74 21.06
CA MET A 63 -22.18 17.95 20.71
C MET A 63 -22.84 17.26 21.92
N GLY A 64 -22.27 17.39 23.14
CA GLY A 64 -22.76 16.68 24.33
C GLY A 64 -22.52 15.16 24.31
N LEU A 65 -21.59 14.69 23.47
CA LEU A 65 -21.20 13.27 23.33
C LEU A 65 -20.01 12.89 24.23
N ALA A 66 -19.39 13.86 24.89
CA ALA A 66 -18.26 13.59 25.78
C ALA A 66 -18.70 12.61 26.87
N LEU A 67 -17.98 11.48 26.97
CA LEU A 67 -18.14 10.60 28.13
C LEU A 67 -18.00 11.44 29.40
N PRO A 68 -18.85 11.22 30.42
CA PRO A 68 -18.58 11.76 31.73
C PRO A 68 -17.14 11.39 32.03
N ARG A 69 -16.26 12.39 32.25
CA ARG A 69 -14.90 12.10 32.70
C ARG A 69 -15.08 11.15 33.87
N LEU A 70 -14.72 9.87 33.69
CA LEU A 70 -14.52 8.97 34.81
C LEU A 70 -13.62 9.80 35.71
N GLN A 71 -14.17 10.29 36.83
CA GLN A 71 -13.42 11.12 37.76
C GLN A 71 -12.15 10.34 37.99
N GLN A 72 -11.04 10.86 37.47
CA GLN A 72 -9.74 10.26 37.67
C GLN A 72 -9.65 10.17 39.19
N GLN A 73 -9.81 8.96 39.74
CA GLN A 73 -9.61 8.77 41.16
C GLN A 73 -8.22 9.32 41.41
N PRO A 74 -8.06 10.25 42.38
CA PRO A 74 -6.75 10.79 42.69
C PRO A 74 -5.81 9.60 42.87
N PRO A 75 -4.60 9.64 42.30
CA PRO A 75 -3.71 8.49 42.30
C PRO A 75 -3.62 7.96 43.72
N ILE A 76 -4.13 6.76 43.95
CA ILE A 76 -3.96 6.06 45.21
C ILE A 76 -2.45 5.91 45.33
N LEU A 77 -1.84 6.64 46.27
CA LEU A 77 -0.44 6.52 46.61
C LEU A 77 -0.19 5.03 46.90
N SER A 78 0.55 4.40 45.99
CA SER A 78 0.86 2.98 46.06
C SER A 78 1.64 2.72 47.34
N ALA A 79 0.97 2.10 48.33
CA ALA A 79 1.65 1.52 49.47
C ALA A 79 2.56 0.40 48.95
N THR A 80 3.81 0.45 49.35
CA THR A 80 4.84 -0.55 49.11
C THR A 80 4.36 -1.94 49.52
N ALA A 81 4.13 -2.83 48.55
CA ALA A 81 3.87 -4.24 48.80
C ALA A 81 5.19 -5.01 48.82
N THR A 82 5.53 -5.51 50.00
CA THR A 82 6.64 -6.41 50.29
C THR A 82 6.34 -7.80 49.73
N THR A 83 7.38 -8.46 49.23
CA THR A 83 7.38 -9.81 48.67
C THR A 83 7.06 -10.89 49.73
N ALA A 84 6.14 -11.81 49.42
CA ALA A 84 6.05 -13.11 50.08
C ALA A 84 5.48 -14.19 49.14
N ASN A 85 6.19 -15.31 49.08
CA ASN A 85 5.91 -16.54 48.33
C ASN A 85 4.71 -17.33 48.90
N ALA A 86 3.92 -17.96 48.03
CA ALA A 86 3.52 -19.39 48.06
C ALA A 86 2.34 -19.66 47.08
N PRO A 87 2.27 -20.83 46.39
CA PRO A 87 1.17 -21.16 45.49
C PRO A 87 0.07 -21.97 46.21
N PRO A 88 -1.23 -21.74 45.91
CA PRO A 88 -2.27 -22.70 46.27
C PRO A 88 -2.69 -23.58 45.10
N ALA A 89 -3.21 -24.72 45.51
CA ALA A 89 -3.52 -25.91 44.74
C ALA A 89 -4.68 -25.75 43.74
N ALA A 90 -4.65 -26.64 42.74
CA ALA A 90 -5.70 -26.86 41.77
C ALA A 90 -7.01 -27.35 42.42
N ALA A 91 -8.13 -26.76 42.01
CA ALA A 91 -9.46 -27.24 42.32
C ALA A 91 -10.38 -27.17 41.09
N GLY A 92 -10.91 -28.33 40.71
CA GLY A 92 -12.32 -28.55 40.35
C GLY A 92 -12.86 -27.90 39.08
N VAL A 93 -12.94 -28.68 38.01
CA VAL A 93 -13.85 -28.46 36.87
C VAL A 93 -15.19 -29.13 37.17
N PRO A 94 -16.34 -28.42 37.15
CA PRO A 94 -17.64 -29.05 37.10
C PRO A 94 -18.14 -29.20 35.65
N SER A 95 -18.61 -30.41 35.38
CA SER A 95 -19.35 -30.87 34.21
C SER A 95 -20.81 -30.40 34.19
N GLY A 96 -21.36 -30.18 32.99
CA GLY A 96 -22.79 -29.99 32.70
C GLY A 96 -23.01 -28.71 31.88
N GLN A 97 -23.82 -28.63 30.83
CA GLN A 97 -25.01 -29.41 30.46
C GLN A 97 -25.23 -29.36 28.93
N ASP A 98 -25.80 -30.45 28.41
CA ASP A 98 -26.42 -30.56 27.09
C ASP A 98 -27.55 -29.53 26.89
N VAL A 99 -27.57 -28.88 25.74
CA VAL A 99 -28.73 -28.12 25.25
C VAL A 99 -29.07 -28.60 23.83
N GLY A 100 -30.30 -29.09 23.69
CA GLY A 100 -30.79 -29.80 22.52
C GLY A 100 -30.94 -28.95 21.26
N MET A 101 -30.72 -29.60 20.12
CA MET A 101 -31.03 -29.09 18.79
C MET A 101 -32.53 -29.20 18.52
N GLY A 102 -33.17 -28.05 18.27
CA GLY A 102 -34.50 -27.96 17.68
C GLY A 102 -34.39 -27.78 16.17
N SER A 103 -34.88 -28.77 15.42
CA SER A 103 -35.01 -28.73 13.96
C SER A 103 -36.24 -27.91 13.55
N GLY A 104 -36.05 -26.88 12.72
CA GLY A 104 -37.12 -26.09 12.13
C GLY A 104 -37.07 -26.15 10.60
N ASN A 105 -37.97 -26.95 10.01
CA ASN A 105 -38.29 -26.94 8.58
C ASN A 105 -39.05 -25.66 8.21
N GLY A 106 -38.66 -25.00 7.11
CA GLY A 106 -39.39 -23.88 6.52
C GLY A 106 -39.21 -23.84 5.00
N SER A 107 -40.25 -24.28 4.29
CA SER A 107 -40.37 -24.31 2.83
C SER A 107 -41.14 -23.07 2.31
N SER A 108 -40.71 -22.50 1.17
CA SER A 108 -41.52 -21.91 0.07
C SER A 108 -40.63 -20.90 -0.70
N ARG A 109 -40.27 -21.16 -1.96
CA ARG A 109 -41.00 -20.85 -3.22
C ARG A 109 -41.45 -19.39 -3.34
N HIS A 110 -40.78 -18.63 -4.20
CA HIS A 110 -41.44 -17.93 -5.32
C HIS A 110 -40.42 -17.55 -6.41
N ASP A 111 -40.65 -18.10 -7.60
CA ASP A 111 -40.17 -17.59 -8.88
C ASP A 111 -40.87 -16.26 -9.20
N ASP A 112 -40.15 -15.31 -9.80
CA ASP A 112 -40.75 -14.43 -10.81
C ASP A 112 -39.69 -13.90 -11.78
N HIS A 113 -39.82 -14.31 -13.03
CA HIS A 113 -39.14 -13.78 -14.20
C HIS A 113 -39.86 -12.53 -14.67
N GLN A 114 -39.14 -11.41 -14.86
CA GLN A 114 -39.60 -10.34 -15.76
C GLN A 114 -38.48 -9.85 -16.68
N HIS A 115 -38.74 -10.01 -17.97
CA HIS A 115 -38.03 -9.42 -19.10
C HIS A 115 -38.21 -7.89 -19.13
N HIS A 116 -37.14 -7.13 -19.41
CA HIS A 116 -37.30 -5.82 -20.05
C HIS A 116 -36.16 -5.45 -21.02
N HIS A 117 -36.61 -4.78 -22.08
CA HIS A 117 -35.95 -4.38 -23.31
C HIS A 117 -34.79 -3.39 -23.11
N GLN A 118 -33.71 -3.58 -23.86
CA GLN A 118 -32.62 -2.61 -24.05
C GLN A 118 -32.94 -1.68 -25.22
N HIS A 119 -33.04 -0.37 -24.95
CA HIS A 119 -32.98 0.69 -25.94
C HIS A 119 -31.56 1.27 -25.96
N HIS A 120 -30.90 1.24 -27.13
CA HIS A 120 -29.63 1.91 -27.39
C HIS A 120 -29.87 3.41 -27.63
N HIS A 121 -29.15 4.26 -26.90
CA HIS A 121 -28.93 5.66 -27.27
C HIS A 121 -27.44 5.99 -27.23
N ASP A 122 -26.94 6.46 -28.37
CA ASP A 122 -25.65 7.09 -28.61
C ASP A 122 -25.54 8.42 -27.85
N VAL A 123 -24.45 8.59 -27.09
CA VAL A 123 -23.90 9.89 -26.64
C VAL A 123 -22.38 9.63 -26.55
N GLY A 124 -21.52 10.24 -27.35
CA GLY A 124 -21.22 11.68 -27.39
C GLY A 124 -19.90 11.90 -26.64
N GLY A 125 -18.77 11.71 -27.33
CA GLY A 125 -17.43 11.78 -26.74
C GLY A 125 -16.98 13.21 -26.48
N GLU A 126 -16.59 13.49 -25.23
CA GLU A 126 -15.88 14.71 -24.85
C GLU A 126 -14.40 14.42 -24.57
N LYS A 127 -13.55 15.23 -25.21
CA LYS A 127 -12.10 15.27 -25.04
C LYS A 127 -11.76 15.78 -23.63
N ARG A 128 -11.09 14.96 -22.82
CA ARG A 128 -10.34 15.48 -21.65
C ARG A 128 -8.89 15.74 -22.01
N LEU A 129 -8.45 16.91 -21.56
CA LEU A 129 -7.16 17.54 -21.81
C LEU A 129 -5.99 16.71 -21.27
N PHE A 130 -5.00 16.58 -22.15
CA PHE A 130 -3.68 16.02 -21.96
C PHE A 130 -2.85 16.77 -20.91
N LEU A 131 -1.98 16.02 -20.22
CA LEU A 131 -0.67 16.50 -19.82
C LEU A 131 0.37 15.69 -20.59
N GLY A 132 1.16 16.39 -21.40
CA GLY A 132 2.39 15.85 -21.97
C GLY A 132 2.48 16.05 -23.47
N GLU A 133 2.78 17.27 -23.92
CA GLU A 133 3.62 17.43 -25.12
C GLU A 133 4.29 18.81 -25.18
N GLU A 134 5.56 18.75 -25.60
CA GLU A 134 6.36 19.77 -26.30
C GLU A 134 6.83 21.04 -25.55
N SER A 135 8.10 21.02 -25.14
CA SER A 135 8.95 22.22 -25.22
C SER A 135 10.00 22.00 -26.31
N GLY A 136 9.82 22.71 -27.43
CA GLY A 136 10.76 22.70 -28.55
C GLY A 136 12.14 23.26 -28.18
N GLN A 137 13.18 22.51 -28.54
CA GLN A 137 14.55 22.98 -28.55
C GLN A 137 14.98 23.23 -30.01
N LYS A 138 15.32 24.49 -30.32
CA LYS A 138 15.99 24.86 -31.57
C LYS A 138 17.49 24.54 -31.50
N PRO A 139 18.14 24.30 -32.64
CA PRO A 139 19.37 23.52 -32.73
C PRO A 139 20.62 24.39 -32.53
N SER A 140 21.65 23.81 -31.90
CA SER A 140 23.02 24.26 -32.07
C SER A 140 23.90 23.05 -32.33
N ASP A 141 24.48 23.05 -33.53
CA ASP A 141 25.41 22.06 -34.07
C ASP A 141 26.74 22.80 -34.36
N PRO A 142 27.87 22.15 -34.67
CA PRO A 142 28.75 21.47 -33.70
C PRO A 142 30.23 21.89 -33.82
N ALA A 143 31.09 21.19 -33.05
CA ALA A 143 32.54 20.95 -33.26
C ALA A 143 33.61 21.78 -32.50
N ARG A 144 34.44 21.04 -31.74
CA ARG A 144 35.93 21.01 -31.67
C ARG A 144 36.36 20.54 -30.26
N GLU A 145 36.81 19.30 -30.06
CA GLU A 145 38.15 18.72 -30.37
C GLU A 145 39.29 19.30 -29.50
N CYS A 146 39.88 18.39 -28.68
CA CYS A 146 41.20 18.31 -28.01
C CYS A 146 41.80 19.60 -27.39
N ASP A 147 42.40 19.64 -26.20
CA ASP A 147 43.57 18.88 -25.77
C ASP A 147 44.08 19.41 -24.39
N ASP A 148 45.03 18.68 -23.82
CA ASP A 148 45.72 18.79 -22.53
C ASP A 148 46.11 20.17 -21.92
N ARG A 149 46.03 20.27 -20.57
CA ARG A 149 47.16 20.60 -19.66
C ARG A 149 46.74 20.73 -18.18
N ALA A 150 47.46 20.02 -17.31
CA ALA A 150 47.53 20.20 -15.85
C ALA A 150 48.44 21.39 -15.43
N PRO A 151 48.77 21.59 -14.14
CA PRO A 151 47.91 21.97 -13.02
C PRO A 151 48.35 23.33 -12.38
N GLY A 152 47.44 24.05 -11.73
CA GLY A 152 47.72 25.38 -11.18
C GLY A 152 47.19 25.62 -9.77
N ARG A 153 48.13 25.62 -8.82
CA ARG A 153 48.20 26.40 -7.55
C ARG A 153 47.03 26.36 -6.56
N VAL A 154 47.34 25.71 -5.44
CA VAL A 154 46.81 25.95 -4.09
C VAL A 154 47.02 27.43 -3.71
N ASN A 155 45.94 28.10 -3.32
CA ASN A 155 46.00 29.34 -2.55
C ASN A 155 45.29 29.13 -1.22
N GLU A 156 46.07 29.24 -0.15
CA GLU A 156 45.64 29.38 1.23
C GLU A 156 44.71 30.60 1.37
N ILE A 157 43.54 30.38 1.97
CA ILE A 157 42.76 31.45 2.59
C ILE A 157 42.55 31.07 4.05
N SER A 158 43.38 31.67 4.89
CA SER A 158 43.16 31.81 6.32
C SER A 158 41.89 32.59 6.56
N ARG A 159 40.90 31.96 7.21
CA ARG A 159 39.80 32.67 7.89
C ARG A 159 39.70 32.16 9.32
N SER A 160 40.23 32.98 10.22
CA SER A 160 39.84 33.03 11.63
C SER A 160 38.40 33.55 11.72
N GLY A 161 37.54 32.78 12.40
CA GLY A 161 36.17 33.16 12.68
C GLY A 161 35.60 32.25 13.74
N GLY A 162 35.70 32.68 15.00
CA GLY A 162 35.10 31.99 16.14
C GLY A 162 33.59 31.92 16.01
N GLY A 163 33.06 30.70 15.95
CA GLY A 163 31.64 30.41 16.04
C GLY A 163 31.37 29.60 17.29
N GLY A 164 30.63 30.19 18.25
CA GLY A 164 30.14 29.50 19.43
C GLY A 164 29.18 28.38 19.01
N GLY A 165 29.59 27.14 19.28
CA GLY A 165 28.77 25.95 19.05
C GLY A 165 27.62 25.89 20.05
N GLY A 166 26.48 26.48 19.68
CA GLY A 166 25.19 26.11 20.26
C GLY A 166 24.82 24.70 19.78
N GLY A 167 25.24 23.69 20.54
CA GLY A 167 24.89 22.30 20.29
C GLY A 167 23.39 22.10 20.39
N ASN A 168 22.69 22.18 19.25
CA ASN A 168 21.29 21.85 19.13
C ASN A 168 21.16 20.32 19.18
N THR A 169 21.17 19.76 20.39
CA THR A 169 20.88 18.34 20.63
C THR A 169 19.47 18.06 20.10
N ARG A 170 19.39 17.43 18.93
CA ARG A 170 18.11 16.94 18.37
C ARG A 170 17.50 16.00 19.39
N GLN A 171 16.47 16.49 20.08
CA GLN A 171 15.66 15.70 20.99
C GLN A 171 14.94 14.65 20.13
N HIS A 172 15.43 13.41 20.14
CA HIS A 172 14.69 12.29 19.55
C HIS A 172 13.32 12.26 20.22
N CYS A 173 12.25 12.25 19.41
CA CYS A 173 10.89 12.07 19.93
C CYS A 173 10.86 10.78 20.75
N GLN A 174 10.65 10.92 22.05
CA GLN A 174 10.57 9.79 22.97
C GLN A 174 9.31 8.98 22.63
N PRO A 175 9.37 7.64 22.67
CA PRO A 175 8.23 6.77 22.45
C PRO A 175 7.03 7.09 23.38
N ASP A 176 7.28 7.71 24.54
CA ASP A 176 6.25 8.19 25.47
C ASP A 176 5.22 9.14 24.83
N SER A 177 5.60 9.87 23.77
CA SER A 177 4.69 10.80 23.08
C SER A 177 3.50 10.12 22.37
N LEU A 178 3.63 8.85 21.98
CA LEU A 178 2.53 8.10 21.35
C LEU A 178 1.55 7.50 22.37
N LEU A 179 1.98 7.31 23.62
CA LEU A 179 1.11 6.74 24.65
C LEU A 179 -0.03 7.70 25.01
N ASP A 180 0.29 8.99 25.20
CA ASP A 180 -0.71 10.03 25.46
C ASP A 180 -1.69 10.18 24.29
N VAL A 181 -1.18 10.08 23.07
CA VAL A 181 -2.00 10.06 21.85
C VAL A 181 -2.95 8.87 21.86
N TRP A 182 -2.46 7.70 22.23
CA TRP A 182 -3.27 6.49 22.27
C TRP A 182 -4.41 6.59 23.29
N VAL A 183 -4.11 7.07 24.49
CA VAL A 183 -5.14 7.34 25.51
C VAL A 183 -6.18 8.32 25.00
N ALA A 184 -5.75 9.38 24.29
CA ALA A 184 -6.65 10.36 23.70
C ALA A 184 -7.54 9.74 22.59
N LEU A 185 -6.99 8.84 21.78
CA LEU A 185 -7.72 8.12 20.72
C LEU A 185 -8.71 7.09 21.28
N GLU A 186 -8.35 6.35 22.32
CA GLU A 186 -9.25 5.43 23.01
C GLU A 186 -10.39 6.15 23.74
N ALA A 187 -10.14 7.37 24.22
CA ALA A 187 -11.16 8.20 24.85
C ALA A 187 -12.20 8.76 23.86
N LEU A 188 -11.91 8.76 22.55
CA LEU A 188 -12.91 9.10 21.53
C LEU A 188 -13.97 7.99 21.49
N ALA A 189 -15.05 8.20 22.23
CA ALA A 189 -16.14 7.25 22.28
C ALA A 189 -16.78 7.09 20.89
N PRO A 190 -17.09 5.85 20.44
CA PRO A 190 -18.03 5.63 19.33
C PRO A 190 -19.49 5.96 19.73
N GLY A 191 -19.69 6.72 20.82
CA GLY A 191 -20.97 6.93 21.50
C GLY A 191 -21.91 7.79 20.67
N MET A 192 -22.72 7.15 19.83
CA MET A 192 -23.58 7.83 18.86
C MET A 192 -24.91 7.08 18.62
N ALA A 193 -25.49 6.42 19.62
CA ALA A 193 -26.83 5.86 19.47
C ALA A 193 -27.94 6.93 19.27
N PHE A 194 -27.63 8.24 19.39
CA PHE A 194 -28.65 9.29 19.52
C PHE A 194 -28.49 10.53 18.63
N TYR A 195 -27.47 10.64 17.76
CA TYR A 195 -27.39 11.78 16.84
C TYR A 195 -28.27 11.50 15.62
N SER A 196 -29.57 11.73 15.79
CA SER A 196 -30.61 11.60 14.75
C SER A 196 -30.87 12.92 14.01
N ALA A 197 -30.04 13.94 14.23
CA ALA A 197 -30.17 15.19 13.51
C ALA A 197 -29.84 14.93 12.04
N ILE A 198 -30.86 15.14 11.19
CA ILE A 198 -30.78 15.13 9.73
C ILE A 198 -29.72 16.16 9.35
N VAL A 199 -28.46 15.73 9.23
CA VAL A 199 -27.44 16.47 8.50
C VAL A 199 -28.00 16.55 7.10
N ARG A 200 -28.40 17.74 6.66
CA ARG A 200 -28.87 17.90 5.27
C ARG A 200 -27.70 17.46 4.40
N HIS A 201 -27.98 16.59 3.42
CA HIS A 201 -27.04 15.96 2.47
C HIS A 201 -26.23 16.95 1.60
N SER A 202 -26.11 18.21 2.01
CA SER A 202 -25.30 19.20 1.37
C SER A 202 -23.84 18.84 1.62
N LEU A 203 -23.22 18.10 0.69
CA LEU A 203 -21.77 18.09 0.55
C LEU A 203 -21.21 19.49 0.22
N ASP A 204 -22.09 20.48 0.10
CA ASP A 204 -21.77 21.89 -0.07
C ASP A 204 -21.18 22.58 1.17
N LEU A 205 -20.74 21.81 2.17
CA LEU A 205 -20.16 22.36 3.39
C LEU A 205 -18.75 22.87 3.13
N ASP A 206 -18.59 24.20 3.16
CA ASP A 206 -17.29 24.79 3.45
C ASP A 206 -16.88 24.34 4.87
N LEU A 207 -15.65 23.85 5.01
CA LEU A 207 -15.12 23.47 6.32
C LEU A 207 -15.08 24.66 7.28
N GLU A 208 -15.12 25.90 6.78
CA GLU A 208 -15.26 27.10 7.60
C GLU A 208 -16.60 27.16 8.38
N ASP A 209 -17.66 26.53 7.87
CA ASP A 209 -19.01 26.49 8.48
C ASP A 209 -19.20 25.28 9.40
N TRP A 210 -18.11 24.65 9.87
CA TRP A 210 -18.13 23.51 10.80
C TRP A 210 -18.95 23.76 12.08
N GLN A 211 -19.22 25.02 12.43
CA GLN A 211 -20.01 25.36 13.59
C GLN A 211 -21.47 24.89 13.46
N ASP A 212 -21.98 24.90 12.23
CA ASP A 212 -23.34 24.49 11.89
C ASP A 212 -23.44 22.96 11.76
N GLU A 213 -22.37 22.31 11.28
CA GLU A 213 -22.32 20.85 11.09
C GLU A 213 -21.09 20.19 11.77
N PRO A 214 -21.01 20.22 13.11
CA PRO A 214 -19.86 19.65 13.84
C PRO A 214 -19.72 18.13 13.68
N GLY A 215 -20.80 17.43 13.33
CA GLY A 215 -20.81 15.99 13.08
C GLY A 215 -19.98 15.60 11.86
N PHE A 216 -20.05 16.36 10.76
CA PHE A 216 -19.26 16.09 9.56
C PHE A 216 -17.76 16.27 9.79
N LEU A 217 -17.36 17.33 10.51
CA LEU A 217 -15.96 17.53 10.86
C LEU A 217 -15.46 16.42 11.79
N LEU A 218 -16.29 15.96 12.73
CA LEU A 218 -15.94 14.84 13.62
C LEU A 218 -15.79 13.53 12.82
N ALA A 219 -16.70 13.25 11.88
CA ALA A 219 -16.58 12.10 10.97
C ALA A 219 -15.29 12.17 10.15
N SER A 220 -14.94 13.37 9.64
CA SER A 220 -13.70 13.60 8.91
C SER A 220 -12.45 13.39 9.77
N CYS A 221 -12.48 13.76 11.05
CA CYS A 221 -11.42 13.41 12.00
C CYS A 221 -11.26 11.90 12.15
N HIS A 222 -12.36 11.18 12.35
CA HIS A 222 -12.35 9.73 12.47
C HIS A 222 -11.83 9.03 11.20
N LEU A 223 -12.23 9.50 10.01
CA LEU A 223 -11.71 9.01 8.74
C LEU A 223 -10.18 9.15 8.64
N GLU A 224 -9.66 10.34 8.92
CA GLU A 224 -8.22 10.62 8.79
C GLU A 224 -7.40 9.90 9.86
N ILE A 225 -7.91 9.78 11.10
CA ILE A 225 -7.31 8.92 12.13
C ILE A 225 -7.26 7.47 11.65
N GLY A 226 -8.37 6.93 11.13
CA GLY A 226 -8.43 5.57 10.61
C GLY A 226 -7.40 5.32 9.51
N LYS A 227 -7.31 6.22 8.52
CA LYS A 227 -6.31 6.18 7.44
C LYS A 227 -4.87 6.23 7.97
N LEU A 228 -4.59 7.09 8.96
CA LEU A 228 -3.25 7.19 9.55
C LEU A 228 -2.86 5.91 10.27
N LEU A 229 -3.75 5.38 11.12
CA LEU A 229 -3.53 4.12 11.84
C LEU A 229 -3.33 2.94 10.88
N GLY A 230 -4.05 2.92 9.75
CA GLY A 230 -3.89 1.91 8.70
C GLY A 230 -2.57 2.00 7.94
N ARG A 231 -1.89 3.15 7.96
CA ARG A 231 -0.60 3.38 7.29
C ARG A 231 0.61 3.22 8.22
N MET A 232 0.44 3.42 9.52
CA MET A 232 1.53 3.31 10.51
C MET A 232 1.96 1.85 10.71
N PHE A 233 3.24 1.63 11.02
CA PHE A 233 3.81 0.30 11.31
C PHE A 233 4.31 0.22 12.77
N PRO A 234 4.06 -0.89 13.49
CA PRO A 234 3.11 -1.96 13.16
C PRO A 234 1.65 -1.43 13.13
N ARG A 235 0.80 -2.03 12.30
CA ARG A 235 -0.54 -1.51 12.01
C ARG A 235 -1.51 -1.74 13.17
N GLN A 236 -2.32 -0.73 13.48
CA GLN A 236 -3.32 -0.73 14.55
C GLN A 236 -4.71 -1.09 14.00
N GLU A 237 -4.86 -2.30 13.45
CA GLU A 237 -5.99 -2.65 12.56
C GLU A 237 -7.36 -2.56 13.27
N VAL A 238 -7.43 -2.97 14.54
CA VAL A 238 -8.65 -2.87 15.33
C VAL A 238 -9.07 -1.41 15.52
N ALA A 239 -8.12 -0.53 15.85
CA ALA A 239 -8.41 0.89 16.01
C ALA A 239 -8.70 1.57 14.65
N GLU A 240 -8.00 1.20 13.58
CA GLU A 240 -8.31 1.61 12.20
C GLU A 240 -9.79 1.35 11.88
N GLN A 241 -10.28 0.12 12.06
CA GLN A 241 -11.69 -0.21 11.81
C GLN A 241 -12.63 0.57 12.72
N ARG A 242 -12.35 0.62 14.03
CA ARG A 242 -13.20 1.34 15.00
C ARG A 242 -13.40 2.80 14.61
N HIS A 243 -12.33 3.50 14.19
CA HIS A 243 -12.45 4.89 13.78
C HIS A 243 -13.19 5.02 12.44
N LEU A 244 -13.00 4.12 11.48
CA LEU A 244 -13.73 4.14 10.21
C LEU A 244 -15.23 3.83 10.38
N GLU A 245 -15.58 2.91 11.27
CA GLU A 245 -16.98 2.64 11.66
C GLU A 245 -17.60 3.83 12.38
N ALA A 246 -16.86 4.50 13.26
CA ALA A 246 -17.31 5.72 13.92
C ALA A 246 -17.58 6.84 12.88
N ALA A 247 -16.71 7.00 11.87
CA ALA A 247 -16.94 7.96 10.79
C ALA A 247 -18.26 7.68 10.04
N LEU A 248 -18.54 6.43 9.70
CA LEU A 248 -19.80 6.03 9.05
C LEU A 248 -21.01 6.09 9.98
N THR A 249 -20.82 5.94 11.29
CA THR A 249 -21.90 6.12 12.27
C THR A 249 -22.29 7.60 12.37
N LEU A 250 -21.30 8.50 12.29
CA LEU A 250 -21.51 9.95 12.30
C LEU A 250 -22.08 10.48 10.98
N PHE A 251 -21.62 9.91 9.86
CA PHE A 251 -22.03 10.31 8.52
C PHE A 251 -22.19 9.05 7.65
N PRO A 252 -23.39 8.42 7.61
CA PRO A 252 -23.62 7.17 6.88
C PRO A 252 -23.32 7.24 5.38
N ASP A 253 -23.50 8.42 4.78
CA ASP A 253 -23.26 8.68 3.37
C ASP A 253 -21.81 9.10 3.06
N PHE A 254 -20.85 8.80 3.96
CA PHE A 254 -19.43 9.12 3.75
C PHE A 254 -18.78 8.10 2.81
N VAL A 255 -18.82 8.34 1.50
CA VAL A 255 -18.24 7.46 0.46
C VAL A 255 -16.76 7.17 0.77
N ALA A 256 -15.97 8.18 1.12
CA ALA A 256 -14.56 8.00 1.45
C ALA A 256 -14.32 7.12 2.69
N ALA A 257 -15.19 7.18 3.70
CA ALA A 257 -15.09 6.29 4.86
C ALA A 257 -15.57 4.87 4.56
N GLY A 258 -16.61 4.73 3.74
CA GLY A 258 -17.10 3.44 3.24
C GLY A 258 -16.04 2.69 2.43
N LEU A 259 -15.35 3.41 1.54
CA LEU A 259 -14.18 2.92 0.81
C LEU A 259 -13.09 2.43 1.76
N ALA A 260 -12.65 3.30 2.68
CA ALA A 260 -11.55 3.00 3.60
C ALA A 260 -11.89 1.80 4.50
N LEU A 261 -13.13 1.70 5.01
CA LEU A 261 -13.57 0.57 5.80
C LEU A 261 -13.60 -0.72 4.99
N GLY A 262 -14.16 -0.70 3.77
CA GLY A 262 -14.17 -1.86 2.87
C GLY A 262 -12.76 -2.38 2.59
N GLN A 263 -11.82 -1.49 2.28
CA GLN A 263 -10.41 -1.84 2.06
C GLN A 263 -9.74 -2.37 3.34
N ALA A 264 -10.02 -1.78 4.50
CA ALA A 264 -9.49 -2.25 5.79
C ALA A 264 -10.01 -3.64 6.16
N LEU A 265 -11.27 -3.95 5.83
CA LEU A 265 -11.88 -5.27 6.00
C LEU A 265 -11.26 -6.30 5.05
N MET A 266 -11.10 -5.98 3.76
CA MET A 266 -10.39 -6.85 2.81
C MET A 266 -8.96 -7.16 3.28
N ALA A 267 -8.28 -6.17 3.85
CA ALA A 267 -6.88 -6.29 4.22
C ALA A 267 -6.64 -7.12 5.49
N ARG A 268 -7.63 -7.20 6.38
CA ARG A 268 -7.60 -8.05 7.58
C ARG A 268 -8.29 -9.39 7.39
N ALA A 269 -9.01 -9.55 6.27
CA ALA A 269 -9.90 -10.68 6.05
C ALA A 269 -9.18 -12.00 6.37
N ASP A 270 -9.67 -12.74 7.36
CA ASP A 270 -9.19 -14.08 7.71
C ASP A 270 -10.22 -15.17 7.47
N HIS A 271 -11.46 -14.76 7.20
CA HIS A 271 -12.59 -15.61 6.88
C HIS A 271 -13.37 -15.06 5.68
N PRO A 272 -13.99 -15.92 4.83
CA PRO A 272 -14.82 -15.46 3.71
C PRO A 272 -15.92 -14.48 4.10
N ASP A 273 -16.54 -14.63 5.28
CA ASP A 273 -17.61 -13.72 5.75
C ASP A 273 -17.14 -12.26 5.88
N GLN A 274 -15.86 -12.04 6.20
CA GLN A 274 -15.30 -10.69 6.28
C GLN A 274 -15.14 -10.06 4.89
N LEU A 275 -14.91 -10.87 3.85
CA LEU A 275 -14.93 -10.39 2.47
C LEU A 275 -16.34 -10.08 1.99
N VAL A 276 -17.34 -10.88 2.39
CA VAL A 276 -18.76 -10.57 2.14
C VAL A 276 -19.15 -9.25 2.80
N GLU A 277 -18.73 -9.04 4.04
CA GLU A 277 -18.95 -7.78 4.75
C GLU A 277 -18.22 -6.62 4.04
N ALA A 278 -16.99 -6.80 3.59
CA ALA A 278 -16.27 -5.80 2.80
C ALA A 278 -17.00 -5.46 1.48
N GLU A 279 -17.48 -6.47 0.75
CA GLU A 279 -18.29 -6.29 -0.46
C GLU A 279 -19.55 -5.48 -0.16
N ARG A 280 -20.26 -5.83 0.92
CA ARG A 280 -21.48 -5.11 1.35
C ARG A 280 -21.18 -3.64 1.64
N ARG A 281 -20.07 -3.33 2.30
CA ARG A 281 -19.64 -1.95 2.57
C ARG A 281 -19.30 -1.19 1.30
N LEU A 282 -18.58 -1.81 0.38
CA LEU A 282 -18.23 -1.20 -0.92
C LEU A 282 -19.48 -0.95 -1.77
N LYS A 283 -20.41 -1.91 -1.83
CA LYS A 283 -21.71 -1.73 -2.52
C LYS A 283 -22.52 -0.58 -1.93
N ALA A 284 -22.59 -0.47 -0.61
CA ALA A 284 -23.28 0.63 0.06
C ALA A 284 -22.63 1.98 -0.27
N ALA A 285 -21.30 2.09 -0.18
CA ALA A 285 -20.56 3.30 -0.53
C ALA A 285 -20.74 3.70 -2.01
N LEU A 286 -20.80 2.70 -2.91
CA LEU A 286 -21.02 2.93 -4.33
C LEU A 286 -22.43 3.47 -4.60
N ALA A 287 -23.44 2.89 -3.96
CA ALA A 287 -24.83 3.34 -4.07
C ALA A 287 -24.98 4.80 -3.61
N THR A 288 -24.31 5.17 -2.50
CA THR A 288 -24.24 6.56 -2.05
C THR A 288 -23.57 7.46 -3.09
N ALA A 289 -22.42 7.05 -3.65
CA ALA A 289 -21.73 7.83 -4.69
C ALA A 289 -22.60 8.04 -5.94
N GLU A 290 -23.34 7.02 -6.37
CA GLU A 290 -24.27 7.10 -7.51
C GLU A 290 -25.50 7.98 -7.20
N ALA A 291 -25.99 7.96 -5.97
CA ALA A 291 -27.05 8.87 -5.52
C ALA A 291 -26.59 10.33 -5.55
N LEU A 292 -25.36 10.61 -5.10
CA LEU A 292 -24.75 11.94 -5.17
C LEU A 292 -24.56 12.40 -6.62
N ALA A 293 -24.17 11.49 -7.52
CA ALA A 293 -24.00 11.74 -8.94
C ALA A 293 -25.33 12.04 -9.67
N SER A 294 -26.43 11.43 -9.24
CA SER A 294 -27.75 11.56 -9.88
C SER A 294 -28.61 12.66 -9.25
N GLY A 295 -28.36 13.02 -8.00
CA GLY A 295 -29.05 14.09 -7.26
C GLY A 295 -28.73 15.50 -7.75
N SER A 296 -27.69 15.69 -8.56
CA SER A 296 -27.42 16.93 -9.29
C SER A 296 -28.41 17.10 -10.46
N GLY A 297 -29.69 17.30 -10.13
CA GLY A 297 -30.84 17.20 -11.01
C GLY A 297 -30.78 18.02 -12.31
N LYS A 298 -31.78 17.83 -13.19
CA LYS A 298 -31.86 18.40 -14.55
C LYS A 298 -31.71 19.92 -14.68
N ASP A 299 -31.80 20.67 -13.58
CA ASP A 299 -31.53 22.12 -13.58
C ASP A 299 -30.02 22.45 -13.55
N ALA A 300 -29.15 21.45 -13.34
CA ALA A 300 -27.70 21.55 -13.25
C ALA A 300 -26.96 21.42 -14.61
N ALA A 301 -27.66 21.54 -15.73
CA ALA A 301 -27.02 21.53 -17.06
C ALA A 301 -26.03 22.72 -17.27
N ASP A 302 -26.05 23.71 -16.37
CA ASP A 302 -25.13 24.85 -16.31
C ASP A 302 -24.07 24.72 -15.18
N ASP A 303 -24.08 23.62 -14.42
CA ASP A 303 -23.42 23.46 -13.11
C ASP A 303 -22.15 22.59 -13.14
N GLY A 304 -21.48 22.49 -14.29
CA GLY A 304 -20.06 22.07 -14.31
C GLY A 304 -19.21 22.86 -13.30
N LEU A 305 -19.67 24.07 -12.94
CA LEU A 305 -19.12 24.94 -11.89
C LEU A 305 -19.25 24.39 -10.45
N LEU A 306 -20.22 23.54 -10.13
CA LEU A 306 -20.50 23.13 -8.74
C LEU A 306 -19.52 22.05 -8.24
N LEU A 307 -19.10 21.14 -9.12
CA LEU A 307 -17.99 20.20 -8.85
C LEU A 307 -16.63 20.91 -8.79
N ASP A 308 -16.51 22.06 -9.47
CA ASP A 308 -15.33 22.93 -9.43
C ASP A 308 -15.30 23.83 -8.19
N ALA A 309 -16.46 24.19 -7.63
CA ALA A 309 -16.55 25.06 -6.46
C ALA A 309 -16.26 24.33 -5.13
N ASN A 310 -16.57 23.03 -5.00
CA ASN A 310 -16.46 22.33 -3.72
C ASN A 310 -15.45 21.16 -3.71
N ALA A 311 -14.32 21.37 -3.02
CA ALA A 311 -13.26 20.38 -2.86
C ALA A 311 -13.66 19.15 -2.01
N ALA A 312 -14.72 19.21 -1.19
CA ALA A 312 -15.26 18.05 -0.49
C ALA A 312 -16.06 17.15 -1.43
N CYS A 313 -16.96 17.72 -2.24
CA CYS A 313 -17.70 16.98 -3.27
C CYS A 313 -16.76 16.24 -4.23
N ARG A 314 -15.69 16.91 -4.70
CA ARG A 314 -14.69 16.29 -5.57
C ARG A 314 -14.01 15.09 -4.92
N ARG A 315 -13.68 15.17 -3.63
CA ARG A 315 -13.05 14.05 -2.90
C ARG A 315 -13.98 12.85 -2.74
N GLU A 316 -15.26 13.09 -2.46
CA GLU A 316 -16.25 12.02 -2.40
C GLU A 316 -16.51 11.38 -3.78
N TRP A 317 -16.52 12.20 -4.84
CA TRP A 317 -16.60 11.71 -6.21
C TRP A 317 -15.39 10.83 -6.59
N GLU A 318 -14.17 11.29 -6.31
CA GLU A 318 -12.94 10.53 -6.52
C GLU A 318 -12.94 9.23 -5.71
N ALA A 319 -13.48 9.26 -4.48
CA ALA A 319 -13.67 8.07 -3.67
C ALA A 319 -14.64 7.08 -4.35
N GLY A 320 -15.71 7.54 -4.99
CA GLY A 320 -16.64 6.70 -5.75
C GLY A 320 -15.95 5.86 -6.86
N ALA A 321 -15.03 6.47 -7.61
CA ALA A 321 -14.24 5.74 -8.60
C ALA A 321 -13.32 4.68 -7.95
N ALA A 322 -12.73 5.00 -6.80
CA ALA A 322 -11.90 4.05 -6.04
C ALA A 322 -12.71 2.92 -5.37
N VAL A 323 -13.96 3.18 -4.95
CA VAL A 323 -14.91 2.15 -4.49
C VAL A 323 -15.19 1.19 -5.64
N ARG A 324 -15.48 1.73 -6.83
CA ARG A 324 -15.77 0.94 -8.02
C ARG A 324 -14.59 0.04 -8.41
N ARG A 325 -13.35 0.54 -8.39
CA ARG A 325 -12.14 -0.27 -8.59
C ARG A 325 -11.99 -1.38 -7.57
N SER A 326 -12.16 -1.06 -6.28
CA SER A 326 -12.00 -2.03 -5.19
C SER A 326 -13.04 -3.15 -5.26
N LEU A 327 -14.30 -2.79 -5.55
CA LEU A 327 -15.39 -3.76 -5.74
C LEU A 327 -15.17 -4.64 -6.97
N ALA A 328 -14.78 -4.05 -8.12
CA ALA A 328 -14.47 -4.80 -9.32
C ALA A 328 -13.33 -5.81 -9.10
N MET A 329 -12.28 -5.41 -8.35
CA MET A 329 -11.18 -6.30 -8.00
C MET A 329 -11.65 -7.49 -7.17
N LEU A 330 -12.43 -7.23 -6.10
CA LEU A 330 -12.98 -8.28 -5.24
C LEU A 330 -13.84 -9.27 -6.05
N LEU A 331 -14.73 -8.76 -6.92
CA LEU A 331 -15.57 -9.59 -7.78
C LEU A 331 -14.75 -10.45 -8.75
N CYS A 332 -13.70 -9.89 -9.39
CA CYS A 332 -12.79 -10.67 -10.24
C CYS A 332 -12.07 -11.77 -9.46
N GLN A 333 -11.62 -11.48 -8.24
CA GLN A 333 -10.97 -12.45 -7.35
C GLN A 333 -11.91 -13.53 -6.79
N GLU A 334 -13.22 -13.32 -6.84
CA GLU A 334 -14.22 -14.34 -6.53
C GLU A 334 -14.67 -15.11 -7.78
N GLY A 335 -14.13 -14.78 -8.97
CA GLY A 335 -14.52 -15.38 -10.25
C GLY A 335 -15.89 -14.90 -10.75
N ARG A 336 -16.41 -13.79 -10.19
CA ARG A 336 -17.67 -13.13 -10.55
C ARG A 336 -17.43 -12.05 -11.62
N ASP A 337 -16.71 -12.42 -12.68
CA ASP A 337 -16.24 -11.50 -13.72
C ASP A 337 -17.38 -10.71 -14.39
N GLN A 338 -18.53 -11.36 -14.61
CA GLN A 338 -19.69 -10.72 -15.24
C GLN A 338 -20.26 -9.58 -14.39
N GLU A 339 -20.20 -9.69 -13.06
CA GLU A 339 -20.61 -8.62 -12.14
C GLU A 339 -19.57 -7.50 -12.08
N ALA A 340 -18.29 -7.79 -12.32
CA ALA A 340 -17.23 -6.79 -12.36
C ALA A 340 -17.29 -5.90 -13.62
N VAL A 341 -17.72 -6.44 -14.76
CA VAL A 341 -17.70 -5.75 -16.08
C VAL A 341 -18.40 -4.38 -16.07
N PRO A 342 -19.63 -4.21 -15.54
CA PRO A 342 -20.27 -2.90 -15.48
C PRO A 342 -19.47 -1.86 -14.69
N HIS A 343 -18.82 -2.29 -13.60
CA HIS A 343 -17.96 -1.43 -12.80
C HIS A 343 -16.70 -1.01 -13.57
N LEU A 344 -16.08 -1.94 -14.30
CA LEU A 344 -14.90 -1.65 -15.10
C LEU A 344 -15.20 -0.74 -16.29
N ARG A 345 -16.32 -0.95 -16.99
CA ARG A 345 -16.76 -0.08 -18.10
C ARG A 345 -17.06 1.34 -17.65
N ALA A 346 -17.65 1.50 -16.47
CA ALA A 346 -17.90 2.83 -15.88
C ALA A 346 -16.61 3.54 -15.42
N LEU A 347 -15.45 2.89 -15.50
CA LEU A 347 -14.12 3.47 -15.31
C LEU A 347 -13.35 3.57 -16.64
N ASP A 348 -14.04 3.46 -17.77
CA ASP A 348 -13.50 3.51 -19.13
C ASP A 348 -12.49 2.40 -19.47
N PHE A 349 -12.42 1.33 -18.67
CA PHE A 349 -11.65 0.16 -19.03
C PHE A 349 -12.33 -0.62 -20.15
N THR A 350 -11.53 -1.11 -21.10
CA THR A 350 -11.97 -2.00 -22.19
C THR A 350 -11.37 -3.40 -22.07
N HIS A 351 -10.27 -3.50 -21.33
CA HIS A 351 -9.55 -4.72 -21.06
C HIS A 351 -9.32 -4.87 -19.56
N ARG A 352 -8.98 -6.09 -19.15
CA ARG A 352 -8.54 -6.43 -17.80
C ARG A 352 -7.49 -7.53 -17.86
N LEU A 353 -6.78 -7.72 -16.75
CA LEU A 353 -6.05 -8.97 -16.54
C LEU A 353 -7.03 -10.15 -16.61
N ALA A 354 -6.60 -11.21 -17.29
CA ALA A 354 -7.41 -12.38 -17.56
C ALA A 354 -7.89 -13.04 -16.27
N ARG A 355 -9.01 -13.78 -16.36
CA ARG A 355 -9.58 -14.50 -15.20
C ARG A 355 -8.52 -15.32 -14.46
N GLN A 356 -7.72 -16.11 -15.16
CA GLN A 356 -6.68 -16.95 -14.52
C GLN A 356 -5.55 -16.17 -13.83
N VAL A 357 -5.40 -14.87 -14.13
CA VAL A 357 -4.43 -13.99 -13.48
C VAL A 357 -5.00 -13.40 -12.19
N LEU A 358 -6.23 -12.90 -12.21
CA LEU A 358 -6.87 -12.28 -11.03
C LEU A 358 -7.51 -13.32 -10.09
N HIS A 359 -8.08 -14.38 -10.68
CA HIS A 359 -8.66 -15.56 -10.03
C HIS A 359 -7.69 -16.75 -10.06
N TYR A 360 -6.40 -16.49 -9.83
CA TYR A 360 -5.38 -17.52 -9.88
C TYR A 360 -5.67 -18.67 -8.89
N PRO A 361 -5.26 -19.92 -9.24
CA PRO A 361 -5.38 -21.04 -8.33
C PRO A 361 -4.49 -20.82 -7.12
N LEU A 362 -5.04 -20.99 -5.93
CA LEU A 362 -4.25 -20.91 -4.70
C LEU A 362 -3.28 -22.09 -4.65
N ASP A 363 -2.03 -21.85 -4.21
CA ASP A 363 -1.02 -22.89 -4.11
C ASP A 363 -1.57 -24.04 -3.24
N PRO A 364 -1.67 -25.28 -3.74
CA PRO A 364 -2.21 -26.42 -2.99
C PRO A 364 -1.48 -26.66 -1.67
N LEU A 365 -0.19 -26.30 -1.58
CA LEU A 365 0.58 -26.40 -0.34
C LEU A 365 0.08 -25.42 0.73
N LEU A 366 -0.52 -24.29 0.33
CA LEU A 366 -1.19 -23.36 1.25
C LEU A 366 -2.57 -23.88 1.66
N ALA A 367 -3.30 -24.53 0.75
CA ALA A 367 -4.59 -25.15 1.06
C ALA A 367 -4.46 -26.27 2.11
N SER A 368 -3.35 -27.01 2.10
CA SER A 368 -3.13 -28.18 2.96
C SER A 368 -2.96 -27.93 4.46
N ARG A 369 -2.89 -26.66 4.91
CA ARG A 369 -2.84 -26.31 6.35
C ARG A 369 -4.20 -26.01 6.97
N GLY A 370 -5.24 -25.81 6.16
CA GLY A 370 -6.63 -25.77 6.62
C GLY A 370 -7.27 -27.13 6.41
N ASP A 371 -7.86 -27.67 7.46
CA ASP A 371 -8.77 -28.84 7.51
C ASP A 371 -8.59 -29.93 6.41
N PRO A 372 -8.10 -31.15 6.72
CA PRO A 372 -7.86 -32.21 5.72
C PRO A 372 -9.09 -32.57 4.85
N ALA A 373 -10.30 -32.18 5.26
CA ALA A 373 -11.52 -32.29 4.47
C ALA A 373 -11.52 -31.44 3.17
N VAL A 374 -10.84 -30.29 3.14
CA VAL A 374 -10.82 -29.39 1.97
C VAL A 374 -9.91 -29.92 0.85
N VAL A 375 -8.85 -30.64 1.21
CA VAL A 375 -7.91 -31.23 0.24
C VAL A 375 -8.58 -32.32 -0.61
N VAL A 376 -9.51 -33.08 -0.01
CA VAL A 376 -10.30 -34.08 -0.74
C VAL A 376 -11.33 -33.41 -1.65
N ALA A 377 -11.91 -32.29 -1.24
CA ALA A 377 -12.85 -31.53 -2.08
C ALA A 377 -12.17 -30.89 -3.30
N ALA A 378 -10.97 -30.33 -3.18
CA ALA A 378 -10.26 -29.75 -4.35
C ALA A 378 -9.86 -30.81 -5.40
N ALA A 379 -9.56 -32.04 -4.97
CA ALA A 379 -9.33 -33.17 -5.86
C ALA A 379 -10.63 -33.79 -6.40
N ALA A 380 -11.73 -33.74 -5.64
CA ALA A 380 -13.03 -34.31 -6.02
C ALA A 380 -13.91 -33.37 -6.87
N VAL A 381 -13.73 -32.04 -6.79
CA VAL A 381 -14.40 -31.06 -7.68
C VAL A 381 -13.90 -31.19 -9.13
N ALA A 382 -12.79 -31.90 -9.37
CA ALA A 382 -12.37 -32.30 -10.70
C ALA A 382 -13.12 -33.54 -11.25
N GLY A 383 -14.01 -34.16 -10.46
CA GLY A 383 -14.51 -35.51 -10.73
C GLY A 383 -16.02 -35.69 -10.94
N ASP A 384 -16.89 -34.72 -10.65
CA ASP A 384 -18.34 -35.01 -10.64
C ASP A 384 -19.23 -33.80 -10.94
N VAL A 385 -19.20 -33.34 -12.19
CA VAL A 385 -20.17 -32.36 -12.72
C VAL A 385 -20.79 -32.91 -14.01
N ASP A 386 -21.72 -33.85 -13.85
CA ASP A 386 -22.63 -34.30 -14.91
C ASP A 386 -23.66 -33.18 -15.19
N GLY A 387 -23.22 -32.18 -15.95
CA GLY A 387 -24.04 -31.08 -16.43
C GLY A 387 -23.35 -30.46 -17.65
N ALA A 388 -23.82 -30.81 -18.84
CA ALA A 388 -23.23 -30.48 -20.13
C ALA A 388 -23.12 -28.97 -20.39
N MET A 389 -22.06 -28.37 -19.85
CA MET A 389 -21.42 -27.18 -20.38
C MET A 389 -19.93 -27.52 -20.37
N GLU A 390 -19.39 -27.74 -21.56
CA GLU A 390 -18.05 -28.25 -21.86
C GLU A 390 -16.96 -27.39 -21.19
N THR A 391 -16.67 -27.65 -19.92
CA THR A 391 -15.55 -27.07 -19.18
C THR A 391 -14.29 -27.82 -19.59
N ALA A 392 -13.79 -27.50 -20.78
CA ALA A 392 -12.48 -27.94 -21.23
C ALA A 392 -11.47 -27.64 -20.12
N ALA A 393 -10.87 -28.69 -19.54
CA ALA A 393 -9.72 -28.54 -18.65
C ALA A 393 -8.72 -27.62 -19.35
N PRO A 394 -8.16 -26.61 -18.66
CA PRO A 394 -7.25 -25.66 -19.29
C PRO A 394 -6.05 -26.41 -19.85
N THR A 395 -6.08 -26.70 -21.15
CA THR A 395 -4.94 -27.21 -21.89
C THR A 395 -3.94 -26.07 -21.96
N THR A 396 -3.07 -26.02 -20.96
CA THR A 396 -1.96 -25.08 -20.91
C THR A 396 -1.20 -25.22 -22.21
N SER A 397 -1.08 -24.13 -22.96
CA SER A 397 -0.41 -24.13 -24.25
C SER A 397 1.02 -24.64 -24.05
N SER A 398 1.36 -25.70 -24.78
CA SER A 398 2.72 -26.25 -24.81
C SER A 398 3.78 -25.18 -25.12
N SER A 399 3.42 -24.06 -25.76
CA SER A 399 4.34 -22.96 -26.06
C SER A 399 4.77 -22.18 -24.81
N ALA A 400 3.85 -21.85 -23.90
CA ALA A 400 4.17 -21.08 -22.70
C ALA A 400 5.09 -21.85 -21.76
N LEU A 401 4.92 -23.17 -21.67
CA LEU A 401 5.82 -24.06 -20.93
C LEU A 401 7.17 -24.28 -21.61
N ALA A 402 7.28 -24.13 -22.93
CA ALA A 402 8.56 -24.23 -23.62
C ALA A 402 9.38 -22.93 -23.49
N GLU A 403 8.72 -21.78 -23.42
CA GLU A 403 9.36 -20.46 -23.47
C GLU A 403 9.75 -19.88 -22.11
N TYR A 404 9.10 -20.30 -21.01
CA TYR A 404 9.35 -19.75 -19.68
C TYR A 404 10.84 -19.64 -19.31
N PRO A 405 11.73 -20.62 -19.60
CA PRO A 405 13.12 -20.57 -19.13
C PRO A 405 13.93 -19.41 -19.73
N ARG A 406 13.42 -18.76 -20.79
CA ARG A 406 13.99 -17.54 -21.38
C ARG A 406 13.62 -16.30 -20.58
N PHE A 407 12.39 -16.22 -20.09
CA PHE A 407 11.83 -14.99 -19.51
C PHE A 407 11.83 -15.01 -17.98
N VAL A 408 11.61 -16.18 -17.38
CA VAL A 408 11.39 -16.31 -15.94
C VAL A 408 11.82 -17.67 -15.44
N ARG A 409 12.44 -17.73 -14.27
CA ARG A 409 12.76 -18.97 -13.55
C ARG A 409 12.50 -18.78 -12.07
N ALA A 410 12.34 -19.87 -11.34
CA ALA A 410 12.26 -19.82 -9.89
C ALA A 410 13.11 -20.91 -9.24
N VAL A 411 13.62 -20.65 -8.05
CA VAL A 411 14.32 -21.63 -7.22
C VAL A 411 13.87 -21.54 -5.77
N ASP A 412 13.61 -22.68 -5.13
CA ASP A 412 13.35 -22.80 -3.69
C ASP A 412 14.66 -23.02 -2.94
N GLY A 413 14.79 -22.48 -1.72
CA GLY A 413 15.99 -22.66 -0.90
C GLY A 413 17.18 -21.80 -1.38
N ALA A 414 16.89 -20.60 -1.89
CA ALA A 414 17.87 -19.74 -2.55
C ALA A 414 18.95 -19.18 -1.62
N LEU A 415 18.61 -18.91 -0.35
CA LEU A 415 19.54 -18.39 0.66
C LEU A 415 19.85 -19.42 1.75
N PRO A 416 21.04 -19.36 2.38
CA PRO A 416 21.33 -20.15 3.56
C PRO A 416 20.35 -19.80 4.69
N PRO A 417 19.92 -20.77 5.52
CA PRO A 417 18.94 -20.51 6.58
C PRO A 417 19.31 -19.38 7.54
N ALA A 418 20.61 -19.26 7.90
CA ALA A 418 21.09 -18.22 8.80
C ALA A 418 20.94 -16.81 8.19
N LEU A 419 21.31 -16.65 6.92
CA LEU A 419 21.16 -15.37 6.20
C LEU A 419 19.68 -15.02 6.02
N LEU A 420 18.85 -16.00 5.65
CA LEU A 420 17.40 -15.81 5.56
C LEU A 420 16.81 -15.29 6.88
N HIS A 421 17.23 -15.87 8.01
CA HIS A 421 16.78 -15.44 9.33
C HIS A 421 17.17 -13.99 9.64
N VAL A 422 18.41 -13.58 9.34
CA VAL A 422 18.87 -12.19 9.51
C VAL A 422 18.04 -11.23 8.66
N LEU A 423 17.84 -11.52 7.38
CA LEU A 423 17.05 -10.67 6.49
C LEU A 423 15.59 -10.56 6.94
N ARG A 424 14.97 -11.67 7.38
CA ARG A 424 13.60 -11.67 7.90
C ARG A 424 13.46 -10.81 9.15
N THR A 425 14.42 -10.88 10.05
CA THR A 425 14.41 -10.08 11.29
C THR A 425 14.58 -8.60 10.96
N ALA A 426 15.57 -8.26 10.12
CA ALA A 426 15.89 -6.88 9.76
C ALA A 426 14.83 -6.19 8.88
N LEU A 427 14.01 -6.97 8.17
CA LEU A 427 12.94 -6.49 7.31
C LEU A 427 11.55 -6.89 7.82
N ALA A 428 11.44 -7.32 9.07
CA ALA A 428 10.15 -7.62 9.72
C ALA A 428 9.24 -6.37 9.72
N PRO A 429 7.90 -6.49 9.81
CA PRO A 429 7.00 -5.34 9.68
C PRO A 429 7.24 -4.19 10.68
N GLY A 430 7.79 -4.49 11.86
CA GLY A 430 8.18 -3.49 12.88
C GLY A 430 9.65 -3.06 12.82
N ALA A 431 10.40 -3.45 11.80
CA ALA A 431 11.81 -3.14 11.70
C ALA A 431 12.08 -1.65 11.43
N ARG A 432 13.21 -1.16 11.94
CA ARG A 432 13.68 0.23 11.79
C ARG A 432 13.80 0.64 10.32
N PHE A 433 14.09 -0.31 9.44
CA PHE A 433 14.12 -0.09 8.00
C PHE A 433 12.85 0.60 7.51
N TRP A 434 11.65 0.13 7.87
CA TRP A 434 10.42 0.73 7.34
C TRP A 434 10.16 2.13 7.89
N THR A 435 10.35 2.31 9.20
CA THR A 435 10.05 3.58 9.87
C THR A 435 11.05 4.67 9.49
N GLU A 436 12.35 4.35 9.41
CA GLU A 436 13.39 5.34 9.10
C GLU A 436 13.39 5.78 7.64
N HIS A 437 12.88 4.94 6.73
CA HIS A 437 12.64 5.34 5.33
C HIS A 437 11.25 5.94 5.14
N GLY A 438 10.37 5.79 6.12
CA GLY A 438 8.97 6.18 6.05
C GLY A 438 8.23 5.50 4.89
N TYR A 439 8.41 4.19 4.82
CA TYR A 439 7.81 3.30 3.83
C TYR A 439 6.29 3.48 3.74
N GLY A 440 5.77 3.47 2.50
CA GLY A 440 4.35 3.71 2.23
C GLY A 440 3.96 5.18 2.09
N ARG A 441 4.90 6.11 2.30
CA ARG A 441 4.71 7.56 2.11
C ARG A 441 5.76 8.17 1.20
N VAL A 442 7.00 7.70 1.29
CA VAL A 442 7.99 7.98 0.25
C VAL A 442 7.68 7.21 -1.02
N GLY A 443 8.09 7.78 -2.14
CA GLY A 443 8.17 7.08 -3.42
C GLY A 443 9.22 5.96 -3.39
N TYR A 444 9.63 5.53 -4.57
CA TYR A 444 10.62 4.48 -4.73
C TYR A 444 11.98 4.86 -4.09
N PHE A 445 12.58 3.90 -3.39
CA PHE A 445 13.94 4.02 -2.89
C PHE A 445 14.66 2.69 -2.95
N SER A 446 15.95 2.75 -3.23
CA SER A 446 16.80 1.58 -3.42
C SER A 446 18.26 1.90 -3.12
N TYR A 447 19.04 0.86 -2.88
CA TYR A 447 20.46 0.94 -2.61
C TYR A 447 21.25 0.10 -3.58
N MET A 448 22.37 0.61 -4.07
CA MET A 448 23.27 -0.09 -4.96
C MET A 448 24.56 -0.54 -4.28
N HIS A 449 25.05 -1.68 -4.73
CA HIS A 449 26.36 -2.24 -4.40
C HIS A 449 27.13 -2.52 -5.68
N GLU A 450 28.44 -2.29 -5.67
CA GLU A 450 29.32 -2.76 -6.74
C GLU A 450 29.68 -4.23 -6.49
N LEU A 451 29.43 -5.10 -7.48
CA LEU A 451 29.76 -6.52 -7.39
C LEU A 451 31.29 -6.69 -7.42
N GLY A 452 31.81 -7.51 -6.51
CA GLY A 452 33.25 -7.70 -6.31
C GLY A 452 33.89 -6.73 -5.30
N SER A 453 33.17 -5.69 -4.87
CA SER A 453 33.60 -4.84 -3.76
C SER A 453 33.41 -5.55 -2.39
N PRO A 454 34.08 -5.08 -1.31
CA PRO A 454 33.87 -5.61 0.03
C PRO A 454 32.39 -5.52 0.45
N CYS A 455 31.81 -6.64 0.90
CA CYS A 455 30.42 -6.66 1.29
C CYS A 455 30.19 -5.91 2.62
N LEU A 456 29.40 -4.84 2.57
CA LEU A 456 29.16 -3.96 3.71
C LEU A 456 28.00 -4.41 4.62
N SER A 457 27.19 -5.37 4.18
CA SER A 457 25.99 -5.82 4.91
C SER A 457 25.56 -7.23 4.53
N ALA A 458 24.65 -7.81 5.31
CA ALA A 458 24.00 -9.08 4.99
C ALA A 458 23.26 -9.04 3.64
N VAL A 459 22.62 -7.91 3.29
CA VAL A 459 21.93 -7.77 1.99
C VAL A 459 22.92 -7.74 0.83
N HIS A 460 24.08 -7.10 0.98
CA HIS A 460 25.14 -7.15 -0.03
C HIS A 460 25.60 -8.61 -0.23
N GLN A 461 25.86 -9.34 0.86
CA GLN A 461 26.24 -10.76 0.77
C GLN A 461 25.13 -11.62 0.15
N ALA A 462 23.86 -11.34 0.43
CA ALA A 462 22.72 -11.96 -0.24
C ALA A 462 22.72 -11.70 -1.75
N ALA A 463 22.97 -10.45 -2.17
CA ALA A 463 23.07 -10.11 -3.59
C ALA A 463 24.16 -10.91 -4.31
N VAL A 464 25.33 -11.10 -3.68
CA VAL A 464 26.43 -11.92 -4.22
C VAL A 464 26.03 -13.40 -4.36
N LEU A 465 25.40 -13.98 -3.33
CA LEU A 465 24.96 -15.38 -3.38
C LEU A 465 23.86 -15.59 -4.44
N LEU A 466 22.90 -14.68 -4.52
CA LEU A 466 21.81 -14.75 -5.49
C LEU A 466 22.32 -14.51 -6.92
N HIS A 467 23.32 -13.64 -7.11
CA HIS A 467 24.00 -13.45 -8.40
C HIS A 467 24.60 -14.76 -8.93
N ARG A 468 25.31 -15.51 -8.08
CA ARG A 468 25.86 -16.83 -8.45
C ARG A 468 24.77 -17.78 -8.94
N LEU A 469 23.61 -17.82 -8.28
CA LEU A 469 22.47 -18.63 -8.71
C LEU A 469 21.87 -18.14 -10.03
N ILE A 470 21.74 -16.83 -10.19
CA ILE A 470 21.16 -16.20 -11.38
C ILE A 470 22.03 -16.43 -12.60
N VAL A 471 23.36 -16.30 -12.52
CA VAL A 471 24.28 -16.52 -13.66
C VAL A 471 24.14 -17.92 -14.26
N THR A 472 23.88 -18.94 -13.45
CA THR A 472 23.66 -20.31 -13.96
C THR A 472 22.38 -20.49 -14.79
N ARG A 473 21.44 -19.55 -14.67
CA ARG A 473 20.08 -19.61 -15.22
C ARG A 473 19.83 -18.53 -16.27
N PHE A 474 20.50 -17.40 -16.13
CA PHE A 474 20.54 -16.26 -17.03
C PHE A 474 22.02 -15.85 -17.23
N PRO A 475 22.73 -16.48 -18.18
CA PRO A 475 24.18 -16.27 -18.35
C PRO A 475 24.57 -14.82 -18.61
N ALA A 476 23.71 -14.02 -19.24
CA ALA A 476 23.94 -12.58 -19.46
C ALA A 476 24.19 -11.81 -18.15
N ALA A 477 23.64 -12.26 -17.02
CA ALA A 477 23.86 -11.63 -15.72
C ALA A 477 25.33 -11.69 -15.25
N ALA A 478 26.17 -12.52 -15.89
CA ALA A 478 27.61 -12.53 -15.62
C ALA A 478 28.29 -11.18 -15.96
N GLU A 479 27.66 -10.38 -16.82
CA GLU A 479 28.12 -9.03 -17.17
C GLU A 479 27.72 -7.97 -16.15
N ALA A 480 26.92 -8.32 -15.14
CA ALA A 480 26.49 -7.37 -14.12
C ALA A 480 27.69 -6.89 -13.31
N ARG A 481 27.79 -5.57 -13.15
CA ARG A 481 28.79 -4.89 -12.31
C ARG A 481 28.18 -4.34 -11.02
N PHE A 482 26.86 -4.15 -11.00
CA PHE A 482 26.15 -3.59 -9.86
C PHE A 482 24.94 -4.46 -9.49
N ALA A 483 24.63 -4.48 -8.20
CA ALA A 483 23.39 -5.00 -7.67
C ALA A 483 22.64 -3.87 -6.95
N GLU A 484 21.47 -3.52 -7.45
CA GLU A 484 20.54 -2.60 -6.80
C GLU A 484 19.50 -3.41 -6.03
N TRP A 485 19.15 -3.00 -4.83
CA TRP A 485 18.13 -3.68 -4.03
C TRP A 485 17.17 -2.72 -3.34
N TRP A 486 15.97 -3.20 -3.13
CA TRP A 486 14.92 -2.56 -2.34
C TRP A 486 14.04 -3.65 -1.72
N ALA A 487 13.18 -3.27 -0.77
CA ALA A 487 12.32 -4.24 -0.11
C ALA A 487 10.88 -3.75 -0.03
N HIS A 488 9.95 -4.69 0.11
CA HIS A 488 8.54 -4.43 0.30
C HIS A 488 7.99 -5.22 1.48
N CYS A 489 7.10 -4.58 2.24
CA CYS A 489 6.33 -5.17 3.31
C CYS A 489 4.86 -4.80 3.10
N ARG A 490 4.10 -5.72 2.51
CA ARG A 490 2.75 -5.45 1.98
C ARG A 490 1.72 -6.39 2.63
N ARG A 491 0.48 -5.91 2.81
CA ARG A 491 -0.64 -6.74 3.32
C ARG A 491 -1.06 -7.75 2.25
N HIS A 492 -1.88 -8.73 2.65
CA HIS A 492 -2.37 -9.77 1.75
C HIS A 492 -2.98 -9.22 0.44
N PRO A 493 -4.00 -8.34 0.43
CA PRO A 493 -4.60 -7.88 -0.83
C PRO A 493 -3.80 -6.79 -1.55
N SER A 494 -2.57 -6.50 -1.11
CA SER A 494 -1.74 -5.50 -1.78
C SER A 494 -1.08 -6.10 -3.02
N GLY A 495 -1.31 -5.49 -4.18
CA GLY A 495 -0.59 -5.76 -5.42
C GLY A 495 0.48 -4.72 -5.72
N HIS A 496 1.01 -4.78 -6.93
CA HIS A 496 1.88 -3.76 -7.50
C HIS A 496 1.65 -3.69 -9.01
N GLN A 497 1.62 -2.47 -9.54
CA GLN A 497 1.33 -2.22 -10.94
C GLN A 497 2.29 -2.94 -11.86
N LEU A 498 1.80 -3.46 -13.02
CA LEU A 498 2.76 -4.02 -13.95
C LEU A 498 3.55 -2.89 -14.59
N HIS A 499 4.86 -3.07 -14.63
CA HIS A 499 5.83 -2.08 -15.05
C HIS A 499 7.04 -2.77 -15.66
N PHE A 500 7.95 -1.96 -16.19
CA PHE A 500 9.29 -2.37 -16.58
C PHE A 500 10.25 -1.84 -15.53
N ASP A 501 11.20 -2.66 -15.09
CA ASP A 501 12.25 -2.16 -14.19
C ASP A 501 13.12 -1.19 -14.97
N SER A 502 13.23 0.05 -14.52
CA SER A 502 13.96 1.10 -15.24
C SER A 502 14.81 1.95 -14.32
N ASP A 503 15.99 2.34 -14.78
CA ASP A 503 16.83 3.32 -14.09
C ASP A 503 16.07 4.66 -14.00
N ASP A 504 16.02 5.24 -12.80
CA ASP A 504 15.35 6.52 -12.51
C ASP A 504 13.90 6.62 -13.00
N GLU A 505 13.13 5.52 -12.90
CA GLU A 505 11.74 5.50 -13.37
C GLU A 505 11.59 5.89 -14.87
N GLY A 506 12.66 5.71 -15.66
CA GLY A 506 12.68 6.00 -17.10
C GLY A 506 13.05 7.44 -17.45
N VAL A 507 13.43 8.28 -16.47
CA VAL A 507 13.92 9.64 -16.73
C VAL A 507 15.19 9.58 -17.60
N GLY A 508 15.14 10.25 -18.76
CA GLY A 508 16.24 10.22 -19.74
C GLY A 508 16.27 8.96 -20.63
N GLY A 509 15.20 8.15 -20.61
CA GLY A 509 15.04 6.95 -21.43
C GLY A 509 15.07 5.67 -20.59
N VAL A 510 14.39 4.63 -21.09
CA VAL A 510 14.30 3.35 -20.39
C VAL A 510 15.59 2.57 -20.54
N ARG A 511 16.27 2.34 -19.41
CA ARG A 511 17.38 1.41 -19.27
C ARG A 511 16.99 0.36 -18.26
N ASN A 512 16.94 -0.90 -18.67
CA ASN A 512 16.56 -2.00 -17.81
C ASN A 512 17.80 -2.68 -17.19
N PRO A 513 17.65 -3.31 -16.02
CA PRO A 513 18.63 -4.28 -15.54
C PRO A 513 18.79 -5.44 -16.53
N ILE A 514 19.82 -6.26 -16.36
CA ILE A 514 19.99 -7.49 -17.16
C ILE A 514 18.98 -8.54 -16.68
N VAL A 515 18.90 -8.73 -15.35
CA VAL A 515 17.98 -9.64 -14.67
C VAL A 515 17.55 -9.03 -13.36
N SER A 516 16.28 -9.23 -13.02
CA SER A 516 15.70 -8.86 -11.74
C SER A 516 15.31 -10.11 -10.97
N GLY A 517 15.49 -10.05 -9.66
CA GLY A 517 15.20 -11.13 -8.72
C GLY A 517 14.28 -10.66 -7.60
N VAL A 518 13.35 -11.52 -7.21
CA VAL A 518 12.46 -11.34 -6.06
C VAL A 518 12.65 -12.52 -5.12
N ILE A 519 13.29 -12.30 -3.97
CA ILE A 519 13.40 -13.31 -2.91
C ILE A 519 12.26 -13.09 -1.90
N TYR A 520 11.47 -14.14 -1.71
CA TYR A 520 10.34 -14.15 -0.79
C TYR A 520 10.83 -14.49 0.62
N LEU A 521 10.85 -13.50 1.52
CA LEU A 521 11.26 -13.69 2.91
C LEU A 521 10.15 -14.29 3.77
N THR A 522 8.90 -14.21 3.28
CA THR A 522 7.70 -14.86 3.83
C THR A 522 6.96 -15.58 2.70
N GLY A 523 6.37 -16.74 2.97
CA GLY A 523 5.61 -17.52 1.97
C GLY A 523 4.10 -17.50 2.20
N GLY A 524 3.28 -17.68 1.16
CA GLY A 524 1.84 -17.84 1.34
C GLY A 524 1.07 -16.61 1.80
N ILE A 525 1.65 -15.41 1.74
CA ILE A 525 0.93 -14.15 1.96
C ILE A 525 1.11 -13.26 0.74
N GLY A 526 0.02 -12.58 0.36
CA GLY A 526 -0.10 -11.83 -0.87
C GLY A 526 -0.08 -12.70 -2.13
N GLY A 527 -0.24 -12.07 -3.28
CA GLY A 527 -0.33 -12.77 -4.55
C GLY A 527 1.01 -13.00 -5.26
N PRO A 528 0.96 -13.77 -6.35
CA PRO A 528 2.13 -14.12 -7.15
C PRO A 528 2.74 -12.91 -7.85
N THR A 529 4.02 -13.00 -8.17
CA THR A 529 4.64 -12.13 -9.18
C THR A 529 4.23 -12.63 -10.56
N LEU A 530 3.63 -11.76 -11.38
CA LEU A 530 3.34 -12.01 -12.78
C LEU A 530 4.51 -11.54 -13.64
N VAL A 531 5.00 -12.39 -14.53
CA VAL A 531 5.98 -12.06 -15.58
C VAL A 531 5.36 -12.39 -16.93
N THR A 532 5.56 -11.51 -17.91
CA THR A 532 5.03 -11.68 -19.28
C THR A 532 6.17 -11.60 -20.29
N PRO A 533 5.99 -12.02 -21.55
CA PRO A 533 6.96 -11.77 -22.62
C PRO A 533 6.77 -10.38 -23.29
N GLN A 534 5.91 -9.52 -22.77
CA GLN A 534 5.62 -8.20 -23.37
C GLN A 534 6.80 -7.25 -23.14
N LEU A 535 7.31 -6.69 -24.24
CA LEU A 535 8.37 -5.69 -24.25
C LEU A 535 7.79 -4.27 -24.24
N LEU A 536 8.61 -3.29 -23.87
CA LEU A 536 8.22 -1.87 -23.91
C LEU A 536 7.82 -1.46 -25.34
N GLY A 537 6.64 -0.84 -25.48
CA GLY A 537 6.07 -0.47 -26.78
C GLY A 537 5.61 -1.66 -27.65
N GLY A 538 5.73 -2.88 -27.13
CA GLY A 538 5.23 -4.09 -27.79
C GLY A 538 3.72 -4.30 -27.59
N PRO A 539 3.12 -5.25 -28.33
CA PRO A 539 1.72 -5.60 -28.15
C PRO A 539 1.47 -6.26 -26.78
N LEU A 540 0.20 -6.32 -26.38
CA LEU A 540 -0.21 -7.05 -25.18
C LEU A 540 0.27 -8.51 -25.20
N ALA A 541 0.85 -8.95 -24.08
CA ALA A 541 1.35 -10.31 -23.92
C ALA A 541 0.24 -11.37 -24.15
N PRO A 542 0.44 -12.34 -25.05
CA PRO A 542 -0.54 -13.40 -25.27
C PRO A 542 -0.57 -14.40 -24.11
N HIS A 543 0.52 -14.59 -23.38
CA HIS A 543 0.66 -15.55 -22.27
C HIS A 543 1.63 -14.99 -21.22
N GLY A 544 1.80 -15.68 -20.10
CA GLY A 544 2.72 -15.27 -19.04
C GLY A 544 2.95 -16.36 -18.01
N TRP A 545 3.53 -15.98 -16.88
CA TRP A 545 3.89 -16.90 -15.81
C TRP A 545 3.69 -16.28 -14.43
N LEU A 546 3.14 -17.05 -13.51
CA LEU A 546 2.97 -16.69 -12.10
C LEU A 546 4.03 -17.39 -11.24
N VAL A 547 4.79 -16.60 -10.48
CA VAL A 547 5.68 -17.10 -9.44
C VAL A 547 4.99 -16.95 -8.09
N HIS A 548 4.44 -18.06 -7.57
CA HIS A 548 3.77 -18.07 -6.27
C HIS A 548 4.72 -17.81 -5.11
N THR A 549 4.21 -17.12 -4.09
CA THR A 549 4.96 -16.75 -2.90
C THR A 549 5.30 -17.99 -2.07
N ARG A 550 6.59 -18.22 -1.82
CA ARG A 550 7.07 -19.29 -0.94
C ARG A 550 8.31 -18.82 -0.21
N GLU A 551 8.40 -19.07 1.09
CA GLU A 551 9.55 -18.64 1.86
C GLU A 551 10.84 -19.21 1.26
N ASN A 552 11.86 -18.34 1.14
CA ASN A 552 13.16 -18.64 0.54
C ASN A 552 13.10 -19.07 -0.94
N ARG A 553 12.03 -18.72 -1.65
CA ARG A 553 11.96 -18.81 -3.12
C ARG A 553 12.54 -17.55 -3.74
N LEU A 554 13.41 -17.71 -4.74
CA LEU A 554 13.85 -16.64 -5.63
C LEU A 554 13.12 -16.80 -6.96
N GLY A 555 12.26 -15.85 -7.32
CA GLY A 555 11.83 -15.65 -8.70
C GLY A 555 12.85 -14.75 -9.41
N MET A 556 13.23 -15.08 -10.64
CA MET A 556 14.18 -14.31 -11.44
C MET A 556 13.64 -14.19 -12.86
N PHE A 557 13.79 -13.02 -13.47
CA PHE A 557 13.26 -12.75 -14.81
C PHE A 557 14.10 -11.75 -15.59
N ASP A 558 13.99 -11.83 -16.92
CA ASP A 558 14.55 -10.85 -17.85
C ASP A 558 13.92 -9.49 -17.58
N SER A 559 14.71 -8.49 -17.17
CA SER A 559 14.15 -7.20 -16.74
C SER A 559 13.64 -6.32 -17.89
N THR A 560 13.78 -6.76 -19.15
CA THR A 560 13.24 -6.04 -20.31
C THR A 560 11.73 -6.25 -20.51
N VAL A 561 11.12 -7.15 -19.72
CA VAL A 561 9.72 -7.53 -19.89
C VAL A 561 8.79 -6.95 -18.82
N LEU A 562 7.51 -6.80 -19.19
CA LEU A 562 6.46 -6.33 -18.32
C LEU A 562 6.17 -7.36 -17.21
N HIS A 563 6.18 -6.90 -15.97
CA HIS A 563 5.95 -7.74 -14.81
C HIS A 563 5.32 -6.93 -13.67
N GLY A 564 4.74 -7.59 -12.67
CA GLY A 564 4.20 -6.92 -11.48
C GLY A 564 3.71 -7.91 -10.43
N VAL A 565 2.95 -7.45 -9.44
CA VAL A 565 2.50 -8.29 -8.33
C VAL A 565 0.98 -8.30 -8.30
N ILE A 566 0.39 -9.49 -8.44
CA ILE A 566 -1.06 -9.64 -8.32
C ILE A 566 -1.45 -9.50 -6.84
N PRO A 567 -2.53 -8.79 -6.50
CA PRO A 567 -3.10 -8.79 -5.16
C PRO A 567 -3.33 -10.20 -4.60
N GLY A 568 -3.13 -10.39 -3.29
CA GLY A 568 -3.57 -11.61 -2.60
C GLY A 568 -5.06 -11.82 -2.78
N ARG A 569 -5.46 -13.05 -3.11
CA ARG A 569 -6.85 -13.44 -3.35
C ARG A 569 -7.41 -14.13 -2.11
N GLY A 570 -8.66 -13.79 -1.79
CA GLY A 570 -9.40 -14.40 -0.69
C GLY A 570 -8.90 -13.91 0.67
N PRO A 571 -9.35 -14.57 1.75
CA PRO A 571 -8.87 -14.26 3.09
C PRO A 571 -7.38 -14.56 3.20
N SER A 572 -6.67 -13.75 3.99
CA SER A 572 -5.28 -14.00 4.32
C SER A 572 -5.17 -15.35 5.05
N PRO A 573 -4.38 -16.30 4.54
CA PRO A 573 -4.20 -17.58 5.22
C PRO A 573 -3.39 -17.46 6.51
N ARG A 574 -2.74 -16.30 6.74
CA ARG A 574 -2.00 -15.98 7.97
C ARG A 574 -2.33 -14.54 8.36
N PRO A 575 -3.44 -14.31 9.07
CA PRO A 575 -3.92 -12.98 9.44
C PRO A 575 -2.87 -12.21 10.24
N GLY A 576 -2.73 -10.90 9.98
CA GLY A 576 -1.71 -10.07 10.60
C GLY A 576 -0.27 -10.27 10.11
N GLU A 577 0.00 -11.28 9.27
CA GLU A 577 1.28 -11.42 8.58
C GLU A 577 1.34 -10.60 7.28
N TYR A 578 2.56 -10.35 6.81
CA TYR A 578 2.85 -9.51 5.65
C TYR A 578 3.60 -10.31 4.59
N ARG A 579 3.40 -9.93 3.32
CA ARG A 579 4.25 -10.33 2.21
C ARG A 579 5.52 -9.47 2.27
N ILE A 580 6.60 -10.08 2.71
CA ILE A 580 7.92 -9.46 2.77
C ILE A 580 8.77 -10.01 1.62
N THR A 581 9.20 -9.12 0.74
CA THR A 581 10.09 -9.44 -0.37
C THR A 581 11.28 -8.52 -0.40
N LEU A 582 12.44 -9.08 -0.72
CA LEU A 582 13.64 -8.33 -1.09
C LEU A 582 13.80 -8.47 -2.61
N MET A 583 13.89 -7.35 -3.29
CA MET A 583 14.08 -7.27 -4.73
C MET A 583 15.54 -6.90 -4.99
N ILE A 584 16.15 -7.54 -5.99
CA ILE A 584 17.52 -7.27 -6.40
C ILE A 584 17.59 -7.26 -7.92
N ALA A 585 18.02 -6.14 -8.49
CA ALA A 585 18.26 -5.95 -9.91
C ALA A 585 19.77 -5.97 -10.20
N PHE A 586 20.17 -6.70 -11.23
CA PHE A 586 21.57 -6.85 -11.64
C PHE A 586 21.84 -6.05 -12.90
N TRP A 587 22.70 -5.05 -12.77
CA TRP A 587 22.93 -4.04 -13.80
C TRP A 587 24.32 -4.19 -14.41
N ARG A 588 24.41 -4.04 -15.73
CA ARG A 588 25.71 -3.83 -16.39
C ARG A 588 26.31 -2.50 -15.91
N ASP A 589 25.53 -1.44 -16.03
CA ASP A 589 25.85 -0.10 -15.54
C ASP A 589 24.57 0.56 -15.00
N ILE A 590 24.70 1.29 -13.89
CA ILE A 590 23.63 2.09 -13.27
C ILE A 590 24.24 3.38 -12.71
N GLN A 591 23.49 4.48 -12.75
CA GLN A 591 23.94 5.73 -12.16
C GLN A 591 23.71 5.73 -10.65
N SER A 592 24.77 5.98 -9.87
CA SER A 592 24.61 6.26 -8.45
C SER A 592 24.06 7.66 -8.23
N ARG A 593 23.02 7.78 -7.38
CA ARG A 593 22.34 9.05 -7.07
C ARG A 593 22.44 9.36 -5.58
N PRO A 594 23.60 9.77 -5.06
CA PRO A 594 23.69 10.24 -3.68
C PRO A 594 22.78 11.47 -3.49
N ARG A 595 22.07 11.53 -2.37
CA ARG A 595 21.21 12.65 -2.04
C ARG A 595 21.75 13.47 -0.88
N ASP A 596 21.93 14.77 -1.12
CA ASP A 596 22.44 15.72 -0.11
C ASP A 596 21.41 16.01 0.99
N ASP A 597 20.11 15.89 0.67
CA ASP A 597 19.04 16.01 1.66
C ASP A 597 19.01 14.82 2.64
N GLY A 598 19.70 13.72 2.30
CA GLY A 598 19.74 12.45 2.98
C GLY A 598 18.36 11.82 3.20
N LEU A 599 17.41 12.11 2.31
CA LEU A 599 16.17 11.35 2.21
C LEU A 599 16.42 10.06 1.42
N PRO A 600 15.62 9.00 1.63
CA PRO A 600 15.61 7.86 0.73
C PRO A 600 15.23 8.26 -0.70
N GLY A 601 15.70 7.49 -1.68
CA GLY A 601 15.47 7.72 -3.10
C GLY A 601 16.11 6.62 -3.94
N PRO A 602 15.95 6.68 -5.27
CA PRO A 602 16.42 5.63 -6.16
C PRO A 602 17.95 5.58 -6.24
N SER A 603 18.48 4.37 -6.36
CA SER A 603 19.86 4.01 -6.71
C SER A 603 20.92 4.72 -5.85
N GLN A 604 20.67 4.82 -4.54
CA GLN A 604 21.62 5.43 -3.62
C GLN A 604 22.80 4.50 -3.33
N PRO A 605 24.01 5.02 -3.10
CA PRO A 605 25.06 4.18 -2.54
C PRO A 605 24.63 3.66 -1.17
N PHE A 606 24.92 2.39 -0.87
CA PHE A 606 24.69 1.87 0.48
C PHE A 606 25.49 2.70 1.50
N PRO A 607 24.90 3.15 2.63
CA PRO A 607 25.61 4.06 3.52
C PRO A 607 26.83 3.38 4.15
N ALA A 608 28.02 3.85 3.80
CA ALA A 608 29.26 3.31 4.33
C ALA A 608 29.42 3.68 5.82
N PRO A 609 30.02 2.80 6.65
CA PRO A 609 30.35 3.12 8.04
C PRO A 609 31.11 4.44 8.15
N GLY A 610 30.66 5.34 9.02
CA GLY A 610 31.25 6.66 9.21
C GLY A 610 30.78 7.75 8.23
N SER A 611 29.97 7.42 7.22
CA SER A 611 29.33 8.45 6.39
C SER A 611 28.28 9.26 7.17
N PRO A 612 27.98 10.51 6.79
CA PRO A 612 26.87 11.28 7.37
C PRO A 612 25.50 10.60 7.22
N ALA A 613 25.33 9.76 6.20
CA ALA A 613 24.14 8.93 6.04
C ALA A 613 24.12 7.78 7.06
N ALA A 614 25.27 7.19 7.39
CA ALA A 614 25.36 6.12 8.39
C ALA A 614 25.10 6.58 9.83
N SER A 615 25.33 7.86 10.15
CA SER A 615 24.93 8.40 11.46
C SER A 615 23.45 8.76 11.53
N ARG A 616 22.77 8.85 10.39
CA ARG A 616 21.34 9.20 10.30
C ARG A 616 20.45 7.96 10.45
N TYR A 617 20.88 6.85 9.87
CA TYR A 617 20.11 5.62 9.82
C TYR A 617 20.69 4.59 10.78
N SER A 618 19.83 4.01 11.61
CA SER A 618 20.22 2.97 12.55
C SER A 618 19.82 1.57 12.10
N TRP A 619 18.92 1.45 11.10
CA TRP A 619 18.47 0.17 10.54
C TRP A 619 19.60 -0.71 9.99
N MET A 620 20.72 -0.13 9.56
CA MET A 620 21.86 -0.90 9.03
C MET A 620 22.49 -1.83 10.06
N ALA A 621 22.40 -1.49 11.34
CA ALA A 621 22.89 -2.36 12.41
C ALA A 621 22.07 -3.67 12.50
N ASP A 622 20.89 -3.72 11.91
CA ASP A 622 20.06 -4.94 11.83
C ASP A 622 20.52 -5.88 10.69
N LEU A 623 21.43 -5.43 9.81
CA LEU A 623 21.93 -6.19 8.66
C LEU A 623 23.45 -6.41 8.72
N PRO A 624 24.01 -6.94 9.82
CA PRO A 624 25.44 -7.13 9.96
C PRO A 624 25.95 -8.12 8.89
N PRO A 625 27.05 -7.82 8.19
CA PRO A 625 27.69 -8.80 7.31
C PRO A 625 28.28 -9.95 8.14
N HIS A 626 28.29 -11.16 7.58
CA HIS A 626 29.05 -12.26 8.17
C HIS A 626 30.55 -11.97 8.02
N PRO A 627 31.38 -12.21 9.06
CA PRO A 627 32.81 -11.90 9.05
C PRO A 627 33.57 -12.65 7.95
N ASP A 628 33.21 -13.91 7.68
CA ASP A 628 33.83 -14.75 6.64
C ASP A 628 33.27 -14.51 5.24
N GLY A 629 32.57 -13.40 5.02
CA GLY A 629 31.98 -13.07 3.73
C GLY A 629 30.71 -13.87 3.38
N PRO A 630 30.27 -13.85 2.11
CA PRO A 630 29.05 -14.55 1.66
C PRO A 630 29.05 -16.05 1.95
N ASP A 631 30.21 -16.70 1.87
CA ASP A 631 30.33 -18.15 2.07
C ASP A 631 30.25 -18.56 3.56
N GLY A 632 30.42 -17.61 4.49
CA GLY A 632 30.31 -17.87 5.92
C GLY A 632 28.89 -18.16 6.41
N TRP A 633 27.86 -17.81 5.65
CA TRP A 633 26.46 -18.10 5.99
C TRP A 633 26.06 -19.58 5.90
N GLY A 634 26.96 -20.43 5.37
CA GLY A 634 26.71 -21.84 5.10
C GLY A 634 26.26 -22.11 3.66
N THR A 635 25.89 -23.36 3.40
CA THR A 635 25.53 -23.81 2.04
C THR A 635 24.04 -23.65 1.75
N THR A 636 23.73 -23.51 0.46
CA THR A 636 22.35 -23.58 -0.06
C THR A 636 22.14 -24.89 -0.80
N ASN A 637 20.88 -25.32 -0.91
CA ASN A 637 20.48 -26.44 -1.76
C ASN A 637 19.33 -25.99 -2.66
N PRO A 638 19.60 -25.10 -3.63
CA PRO A 638 18.58 -24.52 -4.47
C PRO A 638 17.90 -25.60 -5.32
N ARG A 639 16.58 -25.65 -5.30
CA ARG A 639 15.79 -26.56 -6.12
C ARG A 639 15.00 -25.76 -7.13
N ASP A 640 15.08 -26.12 -8.40
CA ASP A 640 14.26 -25.46 -9.42
C ASP A 640 12.77 -25.60 -9.09
N ALA A 641 12.07 -24.47 -9.17
CA ALA A 641 10.63 -24.38 -9.06
C ALA A 641 10.08 -23.92 -10.42
N VAL A 642 9.04 -24.58 -10.90
CA VAL A 642 8.43 -24.26 -12.20
C VAL A 642 7.41 -23.13 -11.97
N PRO A 643 7.58 -21.95 -12.61
CA PRO A 643 6.54 -20.93 -12.63
C PRO A 643 5.26 -21.47 -13.26
N MET A 644 4.10 -21.06 -12.77
CA MET A 644 2.83 -21.49 -13.31
C MET A 644 2.53 -20.74 -14.60
N ALA A 645 2.53 -21.43 -15.74
CA ALA A 645 2.18 -20.85 -17.02
C ALA A 645 0.69 -20.46 -17.05
N ILE A 646 0.41 -19.32 -17.69
CA ILE A 646 -0.94 -18.82 -17.96
C ILE A 646 -1.07 -18.55 -19.46
N ASP A 647 -2.13 -19.07 -20.08
CA ASP A 647 -2.31 -19.02 -21.54
C ASP A 647 -2.74 -17.66 -22.08
N ARG A 648 -3.08 -16.74 -21.18
CA ARG A 648 -3.71 -15.46 -21.45
C ARG A 648 -3.43 -14.51 -20.30
N VAL A 649 -2.79 -13.38 -20.60
CA VAL A 649 -2.56 -12.31 -19.61
C VAL A 649 -3.71 -11.30 -19.62
N TRP A 650 -4.25 -11.01 -20.79
CA TRP A 650 -5.23 -9.94 -21.01
C TRP A 650 -6.53 -10.47 -21.62
N GLU A 651 -7.66 -9.93 -21.18
CA GLU A 651 -8.99 -10.23 -21.69
C GLU A 651 -9.77 -8.94 -21.98
N ARG A 652 -10.59 -8.96 -23.04
CA ARG A 652 -11.57 -7.89 -23.25
C ARG A 652 -12.73 -8.04 -22.27
N LEU A 653 -13.34 -6.94 -21.88
CA LEU A 653 -14.51 -6.96 -21.00
C LEU A 653 -15.77 -7.55 -21.65
N ASP A 654 -15.79 -7.75 -22.96
CA ASP A 654 -16.86 -8.46 -23.68
C ASP A 654 -16.63 -9.99 -23.75
N GLY A 655 -15.57 -10.49 -23.11
CA GLY A 655 -15.20 -11.91 -23.13
C GLY A 655 -14.38 -12.32 -24.35
N GLY A 656 -14.18 -11.41 -25.31
CA GLY A 656 -13.32 -11.64 -26.47
C GLY A 656 -11.84 -11.77 -26.08
N ALA A 657 -11.07 -12.46 -26.92
CA ALA A 657 -9.61 -12.44 -26.81
C ALA A 657 -9.09 -11.00 -27.05
N ALA A 658 -8.11 -10.57 -26.24
CA ALA A 658 -7.37 -9.35 -26.53
C ALA A 658 -6.68 -9.52 -27.89
N GLN A 659 -6.98 -8.62 -28.84
CA GLN A 659 -6.38 -8.69 -30.16
C GLN A 659 -4.95 -8.16 -30.12
N PRO A 660 -4.01 -8.74 -30.89
CA PRO A 660 -2.68 -8.18 -31.05
C PRO A 660 -2.78 -6.75 -31.59
N GLY A 661 -2.30 -5.78 -30.83
CA GLY A 661 -2.36 -4.36 -31.16
C GLY A 661 -2.01 -3.49 -29.96
N ALA A 662 -1.72 -2.22 -30.21
CA ALA A 662 -1.53 -1.23 -29.16
C ALA A 662 -2.91 -0.89 -28.55
N VAL A 663 -3.26 -1.60 -27.49
CA VAL A 663 -4.28 -1.10 -26.55
C VAL A 663 -3.54 -0.13 -25.63
N GLU A 664 -4.09 1.07 -25.46
CA GLU A 664 -3.58 2.01 -24.47
C GLU A 664 -3.60 1.36 -23.10
N TYR A 665 -2.47 1.41 -22.40
CA TYR A 665 -2.31 0.70 -21.14
C TYR A 665 -3.30 1.16 -20.07
N ASP A 666 -3.70 2.43 -20.13
CA ASP A 666 -4.73 3.03 -19.27
C ASP A 666 -6.13 2.43 -19.49
N ALA A 667 -6.37 1.81 -20.64
CA ALA A 667 -7.62 1.09 -20.91
C ALA A 667 -7.63 -0.35 -20.34
N CYS A 668 -6.55 -0.77 -19.69
CA CYS A 668 -6.36 -2.11 -19.14
C CYS A 668 -6.44 -2.11 -17.61
N PHE A 669 -7.50 -2.70 -17.05
CA PHE A 669 -7.62 -2.90 -15.61
C PHE A 669 -6.65 -3.97 -15.09
N GLN A 670 -5.80 -3.60 -14.13
CA GLN A 670 -4.75 -4.46 -13.62
C GLN A 670 -4.92 -4.84 -12.14
N GLY A 671 -6.01 -4.41 -11.50
CA GLY A 671 -6.35 -4.79 -10.12
C GLY A 671 -5.90 -3.84 -9.01
N PHE A 672 -5.65 -2.55 -9.31
CA PHE A 672 -5.24 -1.52 -8.34
C PHE A 672 -5.81 -0.14 -8.65
#